data_AF-A0AA44EZD5-F1
#
_entry.id   AF-A0AA44EZD5-F1
#
_cell.length_a   1.000
_cell.length_b   1.000
_cell.length_c   1.000
_cell.angle_alpha   90.00
_cell.angle_beta   90.00
_cell.angle_gamma   90.00
#
_symmetry.space_group_name_H-M   'P 1'
#
loop_
_entity.id
_entity.type
_entity.pdbx_description
1 polymer ?
#
loop_
_entity_poly.entity_id
_entity_poly.type
_entity_poly.pdbx_seq_one_letter_code
_entity_poly.pdbx_strand_id
1 'polypeptide(L)'
;MAGVAYYNTGTATVAVNSKIVTGTGTNWLSVVGGLTAIKAGDKFGIHVGRPIIIASVDSNTQLTLEDNWPGPAQTNAAYKIELTSPDVIAVEALRRVLGSLSGGILYGVSQLTAAPNKALTIDENGAAALADLTTFGKSLIAALNSSAAYGALGVIPNAQLPTRIRETCTRVTTAGALDNIITSGWVSVASGDVITVNGPPSAGSGVCSTVLFDANAGAQTYYRVTNVAGGEKRWGRSKAGGTWTAWLEEPTQAFASNASNLISGEVADAVLPQSLKVAGMISGEVMASGFTQLNALSTTGFTKTQSGNNLVLTSTNTDPQIFLNLGGATAGSKARYVAFRYKRTAGTFDGNVYYSTAGHGYNGSYRKTWSREVVGQWNTVVLDMWDLTNGGTDWFDSSINIVRIDFVNASGVTVELAWVGAFSDRPAVYPQESVTDIRSGAPMIVGAFGLGAGSPVTLTSADNLNSLPSYTSFYRWASASQPVNSPGSITANAVMINQRWGSDAGAQAVFAIMGSGVPVALLRSQAGGNWTAWKRIDGSSDTVGDVVGPASSVDNGLAVYSGPTGKVLKAAPNSIVTNALLSNVPTATIKGRTAAGTGDVQDLTPAQARTIMDVAPTVARQVRLGAIAEFGTTAFEWNSAASGGFVTAMFLDGAWGVRNIRHRTVQQTDVSGNWVTVAQV
;
A
#
# COMPACT_ATOMS: atom_id res chain seq x y z
N MET A 1 71.61 -33.73 21.60
CA MET A 1 72.73 -34.70 21.63
C MET A 1 72.58 -35.55 22.88
N ALA A 2 72.60 -36.88 22.86
CA ALA A 2 72.92 -37.83 21.80
C ALA A 2 71.82 -38.91 21.77
N GLY A 3 70.92 -38.82 20.80
CA GLY A 3 69.89 -39.82 20.54
C GLY A 3 70.25 -40.55 19.26
N VAL A 4 70.81 -41.76 19.40
CA VAL A 4 70.96 -42.82 18.39
C VAL A 4 71.34 -42.32 16.99
N ALA A 5 72.65 -42.22 16.70
CA ALA A 5 73.19 -41.83 15.39
C ALA A 5 73.00 -42.90 14.29
N TYR A 6 71.99 -43.77 14.44
CA TYR A 6 71.68 -44.79 13.44
C TYR A 6 70.19 -45.12 13.34
N TYR A 7 69.74 -45.43 12.13
CA TYR A 7 68.42 -45.97 11.81
C TYR A 7 68.47 -47.49 11.67
N ASN A 8 67.57 -48.21 12.33
CA ASN A 8 67.56 -49.69 12.37
C ASN A 8 66.15 -50.30 12.49
N THR A 9 65.11 -49.58 12.06
CA THR A 9 63.73 -50.09 12.12
C THR A 9 63.49 -51.17 11.06
N GLY A 10 62.92 -52.31 11.45
CA GLY A 10 62.68 -53.44 10.54
C GLY A 10 63.92 -54.31 10.28
N THR A 11 63.87 -55.13 9.24
CA THR A 11 64.98 -55.99 8.80
C THR A 11 65.35 -55.73 7.35
N ALA A 12 66.58 -56.07 6.96
CA ALA A 12 67.07 -55.89 5.59
C ALA A 12 67.75 -57.14 5.04
N THR A 13 67.65 -57.29 3.72
CA THR A 13 68.28 -58.32 2.91
C THR A 13 69.21 -57.65 1.90
N VAL A 14 70.47 -58.09 1.84
CA VAL A 14 71.44 -57.68 0.82
C VAL A 14 72.34 -58.87 0.49
N ALA A 15 72.42 -59.21 -0.80
CA ALA A 15 73.31 -60.27 -1.27
C ALA A 15 74.77 -59.78 -1.35
N VAL A 16 75.74 -60.70 -1.25
CA VAL A 16 77.15 -60.39 -1.53
C VAL A 16 77.26 -59.78 -2.94
N ASN A 17 78.04 -58.70 -3.08
CA ASN A 17 78.26 -57.98 -4.34
C ASN A 17 77.00 -57.35 -4.97
N SER A 18 75.92 -57.14 -4.23
CA SER A 18 74.72 -56.42 -4.69
C SER A 18 74.73 -54.95 -4.26
N LYS A 19 74.19 -54.05 -5.09
CA LYS A 19 73.87 -52.66 -4.69
C LYS A 19 72.47 -52.51 -4.10
N ILE A 20 71.60 -53.48 -4.35
CA ILE A 20 70.20 -53.41 -3.94
C ILE A 20 70.06 -54.01 -2.54
N VAL A 21 69.46 -53.23 -1.65
CA VAL A 21 69.05 -53.66 -0.32
C VAL A 21 67.53 -53.66 -0.27
N THR A 22 66.95 -54.79 0.10
CA THR A 22 65.49 -54.92 0.26
C THR A 22 65.14 -55.02 1.74
N GLY A 23 64.30 -54.10 2.21
CA GLY A 23 63.83 -54.03 3.59
C GLY A 23 62.47 -54.69 3.80
N THR A 24 62.18 -55.08 5.04
CA THR A 24 60.84 -55.48 5.51
C THR A 24 60.50 -54.70 6.77
N GLY A 25 59.38 -53.98 6.76
CA GLY A 25 58.96 -53.11 7.88
C GLY A 25 59.89 -51.92 8.12
N THR A 26 60.62 -51.48 7.10
CA THR A 26 61.72 -50.51 7.22
C THR A 26 61.32 -49.05 7.08
N ASN A 27 60.20 -48.73 6.45
CA ASN A 27 59.66 -47.36 6.32
C ASN A 27 60.66 -46.28 5.86
N TRP A 28 61.63 -46.65 5.03
CA TRP A 28 62.77 -45.79 4.67
C TRP A 28 62.39 -44.47 3.99
N LEU A 29 61.27 -44.43 3.26
CA LEU A 29 60.79 -43.27 2.53
C LEU A 29 59.62 -42.56 3.24
N SER A 30 59.22 -43.02 4.43
CA SER A 30 58.08 -42.46 5.14
C SER A 30 58.43 -41.09 5.70
N VAL A 31 57.57 -40.10 5.46
CA VAL A 31 57.75 -38.71 5.87
C VAL A 31 57.02 -38.45 7.19
N VAL A 32 57.74 -37.96 8.20
CA VAL A 32 57.17 -37.48 9.47
C VAL A 32 57.65 -36.05 9.68
N GLY A 33 56.72 -35.09 9.76
CA GLY A 33 57.06 -33.67 9.98
C GLY A 33 57.82 -33.00 8.81
N GLY A 34 57.67 -33.49 7.58
CA GLY A 34 58.35 -32.94 6.39
C GLY A 34 59.77 -33.48 6.17
N LEU A 35 60.23 -34.44 6.98
CA LEU A 35 61.54 -35.07 6.88
C LEU A 35 61.38 -36.58 6.71
N THR A 36 62.18 -37.21 5.84
CA THR A 36 62.29 -38.68 5.74
C THR A 36 63.25 -39.21 6.80
N ALA A 37 63.05 -40.45 7.24
CA ALA A 37 63.83 -41.04 8.33
C ALA A 37 65.31 -41.29 7.97
N ILE A 38 65.60 -41.49 6.68
CA ILE A 38 66.94 -41.55 6.10
C ILE A 38 66.95 -40.78 4.78
N LYS A 39 68.13 -40.46 4.26
CA LYS A 39 68.32 -39.81 2.95
C LYS A 39 69.51 -40.39 2.19
N ALA A 40 69.57 -40.10 0.88
CA ALA A 40 70.80 -40.31 0.11
C ALA A 40 71.97 -39.58 0.77
N GLY A 41 73.14 -40.21 0.83
CA GLY A 41 74.31 -39.72 1.57
C GLY A 41 74.48 -40.32 2.98
N ASP A 42 73.42 -40.85 3.59
CA ASP A 42 73.54 -41.65 4.82
C ASP A 42 74.21 -43.01 4.51
N LYS A 43 74.82 -43.67 5.51
CA LYS A 43 75.65 -44.86 5.27
C LYS A 43 75.01 -46.14 5.77
N PHE A 44 74.70 -47.07 4.87
CA PHE A 44 74.16 -48.38 5.19
C PHE A 44 75.25 -49.37 5.60
N GLY A 45 74.98 -50.21 6.61
CA GLY A 45 75.81 -51.37 6.91
C GLY A 45 76.83 -51.19 8.02
N ILE A 46 76.74 -50.14 8.85
CA ILE A 46 77.75 -49.87 9.92
C ILE A 46 77.90 -50.97 10.99
N HIS A 47 77.02 -51.97 10.97
CA HIS A 47 76.99 -53.06 11.93
C HIS A 47 77.78 -54.29 11.44
N VAL A 48 78.02 -54.43 10.12
CA VAL A 48 78.68 -55.60 9.50
C VAL A 48 79.38 -55.15 8.22
N GLY A 49 80.66 -55.49 8.01
CA GLY A 49 81.39 -55.11 6.80
C GLY A 49 81.79 -53.62 6.75
N ARG A 50 82.08 -53.10 5.55
CA ARG A 50 82.40 -51.67 5.32
C ARG A 50 81.11 -50.90 5.02
N PRO A 51 80.82 -49.78 5.71
CA PRO A 51 79.64 -48.97 5.42
C PRO A 51 79.68 -48.44 3.99
N ILE A 52 78.55 -48.52 3.28
CA ILE A 52 78.39 -47.99 1.93
C ILE A 52 77.36 -46.86 1.96
N ILE A 53 77.63 -45.79 1.23
CA ILE A 53 76.73 -44.66 1.09
C ILE A 53 75.46 -45.11 0.35
N ILE A 54 74.32 -44.67 0.83
CA ILE A 54 73.04 -44.83 0.14
C ILE A 54 73.02 -43.82 -1.00
N ALA A 55 73.01 -44.32 -2.24
CA ALA A 55 72.90 -43.47 -3.42
C ALA A 55 71.46 -42.96 -3.59
N SER A 56 70.47 -43.82 -3.33
CA SER A 56 69.06 -43.44 -3.35
C SER A 56 68.22 -44.28 -2.39
N VAL A 57 67.16 -43.65 -1.88
CA VAL A 57 66.08 -44.32 -1.14
C VAL A 57 64.92 -44.52 -2.11
N ASP A 58 64.80 -45.72 -2.67
CA ASP A 58 63.91 -45.98 -3.81
C ASP A 58 62.46 -46.21 -3.37
N SER A 59 62.26 -46.77 -2.18
CA SER A 59 60.94 -46.94 -1.57
C SER A 59 61.03 -47.15 -0.06
N ASN A 60 59.89 -47.34 0.61
CA ASN A 60 59.85 -47.72 2.03
C ASN A 60 60.62 -49.01 2.36
N THR A 61 60.87 -49.86 1.36
CA THR A 61 61.47 -51.19 1.50
C THR A 61 62.60 -51.45 0.49
N GLN A 62 63.16 -50.42 -0.15
CA GLN A 62 64.28 -50.60 -1.06
C GLN A 62 65.25 -49.42 -1.03
N LEU A 63 66.56 -49.73 -0.99
CA LEU A 63 67.66 -48.79 -1.18
C LEU A 63 68.55 -49.25 -2.32
N THR A 64 69.18 -48.28 -2.97
CA THR A 64 70.32 -48.50 -3.85
C THR A 64 71.58 -47.90 -3.20
N LEU A 65 72.59 -48.75 -3.00
CA LEU A 65 73.90 -48.37 -2.49
C LEU A 65 74.78 -47.82 -3.62
N GLU A 66 75.70 -46.92 -3.28
CA GLU A 66 76.64 -46.34 -4.24
C GLU A 66 77.62 -47.38 -4.80
N ASP A 67 78.07 -48.30 -3.96
CA ASP A 67 78.95 -49.43 -4.29
C ASP A 67 78.33 -50.79 -3.96
N ASN A 68 78.88 -51.86 -4.54
CA ASN A 68 78.47 -53.24 -4.23
C ASN A 68 78.75 -53.58 -2.76
N TRP A 69 77.80 -54.26 -2.11
CA TRP A 69 77.91 -54.68 -0.71
C TRP A 69 79.13 -55.59 -0.48
N PRO A 70 80.12 -55.16 0.34
CA PRO A 70 81.36 -55.91 0.54
C PRO A 70 81.29 -56.90 1.71
N GLY A 71 80.19 -56.91 2.48
CA GLY A 71 79.99 -57.82 3.60
C GLY A 71 79.40 -59.17 3.19
N PRO A 72 79.29 -60.14 4.14
CA PRO A 72 78.55 -61.38 3.89
C PRO A 72 77.08 -61.09 3.55
N ALA A 73 76.45 -62.00 2.80
CA ALA A 73 75.03 -61.89 2.48
C ALA A 73 74.20 -61.82 3.77
N GLN A 74 73.27 -60.86 3.83
CA GLN A 74 72.30 -60.70 4.89
C GLN A 74 70.92 -61.05 4.32
N THR A 75 70.16 -61.88 5.03
CA THR A 75 68.78 -62.23 4.64
C THR A 75 67.87 -61.99 5.82
N ASN A 76 66.96 -61.02 5.69
CA ASN A 76 66.03 -60.55 6.73
C ASN A 76 66.72 -60.33 8.09
N ALA A 77 67.93 -59.79 8.07
CA ALA A 77 68.75 -59.57 9.26
C ALA A 77 68.56 -58.15 9.81
N ALA A 78 68.97 -57.95 11.07
CA ALA A 78 69.05 -56.63 11.66
C ALA A 78 70.10 -55.78 10.93
N TYR A 79 69.79 -54.52 10.67
CA TYR A 79 70.69 -53.59 9.99
C TYR A 79 70.87 -52.28 10.77
N LYS A 80 71.82 -51.45 10.36
CA LYS A 80 72.04 -50.09 10.88
C LYS A 80 72.49 -49.17 9.76
N ILE A 81 71.91 -47.97 9.70
CA ILE A 81 72.28 -46.87 8.80
C ILE A 81 72.77 -45.70 9.64
N GLU A 82 74.00 -45.21 9.43
CA GLU A 82 74.49 -43.98 10.07
C GLU A 82 73.93 -42.73 9.38
N LEU A 83 73.33 -41.84 10.17
CA LEU A 83 72.71 -40.59 9.68
C LEU A 83 73.77 -39.47 9.61
N THR A 84 73.86 -38.78 8.46
CA THR A 84 74.73 -37.60 8.29
C THR A 84 74.13 -36.35 8.97
N SER A 85 74.96 -35.57 9.71
CA SER A 85 74.48 -34.47 10.56
C SER A 85 73.79 -33.33 9.77
N PRO A 86 72.59 -32.87 10.20
CA PRO A 86 71.87 -31.73 9.60
C PRO A 86 72.43 -30.33 9.95
N ASP A 87 73.46 -30.22 10.81
CA ASP A 87 73.88 -28.95 11.42
C ASP A 87 74.39 -27.90 10.43
N VAL A 88 75.06 -28.32 9.34
CA VAL A 88 75.66 -27.39 8.36
C VAL A 88 74.58 -26.69 7.51
N ILE A 89 73.47 -27.37 7.21
CA ILE A 89 72.36 -26.81 6.44
C ILE A 89 71.58 -25.80 7.29
N ALA A 90 71.39 -26.10 8.58
CA ALA A 90 70.71 -25.22 9.53
C ALA A 90 71.48 -23.90 9.76
N VAL A 91 72.83 -23.97 9.83
CA VAL A 91 73.67 -22.78 10.02
C VAL A 91 73.66 -21.84 8.80
N GLU A 92 73.68 -22.38 7.58
CA GLU A 92 73.65 -21.55 6.36
C GLU A 92 72.26 -20.92 6.14
N ALA A 93 71.18 -21.62 6.47
CA ALA A 93 69.83 -21.06 6.46
C ALA A 93 69.71 -19.90 7.47
N LEU A 94 70.24 -20.07 8.69
CA LEU A 94 70.26 -19.02 9.71
C LEU A 94 71.08 -17.80 9.25
N ARG A 95 72.24 -18.01 8.62
CA ARG A 95 73.09 -16.93 8.10
C ARG A 95 72.38 -16.10 7.02
N ARG A 96 71.60 -16.73 6.14
CA ARG A 96 70.79 -16.02 5.12
C ARG A 96 69.69 -15.18 5.74
N VAL A 97 68.97 -15.73 6.74
CA VAL A 97 67.95 -14.99 7.48
C VAL A 97 68.57 -13.78 8.19
N LEU A 98 69.71 -13.97 8.87
CA LEU A 98 70.43 -12.88 9.54
C LEU A 98 70.96 -11.83 8.54
N GLY A 99 71.40 -12.26 7.36
CA GLY A 99 71.78 -11.38 6.24
C GLY A 99 70.59 -10.55 5.73
N SER A 100 69.41 -11.16 5.60
CA SER A 100 68.20 -10.44 5.19
C SER A 100 67.65 -9.48 6.25
N LEU A 101 67.96 -9.71 7.52
CA LEU A 101 67.59 -8.83 8.64
C LEU A 101 68.61 -7.69 8.89
N SER A 102 69.83 -7.82 8.37
CA SER A 102 70.90 -6.83 8.54
C SER A 102 70.94 -5.76 7.42
N GLY A 103 70.02 -5.82 6.46
CA GLY A 103 69.82 -4.80 5.44
C GLY A 103 68.33 -4.48 5.23
N GLY A 104 68.02 -3.23 4.88
CA GLY A 104 66.66 -2.78 4.55
C GLY A 104 65.90 -2.10 5.70
N ILE A 105 64.57 -2.01 5.55
CA ILE A 105 63.70 -1.20 6.41
C ILE A 105 63.75 -1.64 7.88
N LEU A 106 63.79 -2.95 8.17
CA LEU A 106 63.85 -3.46 9.56
C LEU A 106 65.14 -3.04 10.29
N TYR A 107 66.27 -3.07 9.57
CA TYR A 107 67.53 -2.54 10.10
C TYR A 107 67.43 -1.03 10.32
N GLY A 108 66.87 -0.27 9.37
CA GLY A 108 66.64 1.17 9.53
C GLY A 108 65.77 1.51 10.75
N VAL A 109 64.68 0.78 10.98
CA VAL A 109 63.80 0.95 12.16
C VAL A 109 64.55 0.69 13.47
N SER A 110 65.46 -0.31 13.49
CA SER A 110 66.30 -0.60 14.66
C SER A 110 67.29 0.51 15.04
N GLN A 111 67.65 1.38 14.09
CA GLN A 111 68.56 2.49 14.33
C GLN A 111 67.83 3.75 14.84
N LEU A 112 66.49 3.74 14.86
CA LEU A 112 65.72 4.88 15.33
C LEU A 112 65.72 4.95 16.85
N THR A 113 66.07 6.12 17.39
CA THR A 113 65.97 6.41 18.82
C THR A 113 64.51 6.66 19.19
N ALA A 114 63.92 5.82 20.03
CA ALA A 114 62.57 6.01 20.52
C ALA A 114 62.45 7.35 21.26
N ALA A 115 61.46 8.16 20.87
CA ALA A 115 61.18 9.46 21.49
C ALA A 115 59.67 9.68 21.59
N PRO A 116 59.18 10.39 22.62
CA PRO A 116 57.77 10.70 22.76
C PRO A 116 57.32 11.59 21.59
N ASN A 117 56.04 11.49 21.24
CA ASN A 117 55.40 12.32 20.21
C ASN A 117 56.01 12.19 18.81
N LYS A 118 56.55 11.01 18.47
CA LYS A 118 57.05 10.70 17.13
C LYS A 118 56.21 9.63 16.46
N ALA A 119 56.01 9.73 15.15
CA ALA A 119 55.50 8.65 14.30
C ALA A 119 56.63 8.05 13.47
N LEU A 120 56.58 6.74 13.23
CA LEU A 120 57.45 6.08 12.25
C LEU A 120 57.00 6.49 10.85
N THR A 121 57.95 6.94 10.03
CA THR A 121 57.74 7.40 8.67
C THR A 121 58.87 6.92 7.76
N ILE A 122 58.72 7.17 6.47
CA ILE A 122 59.81 7.09 5.50
C ILE A 122 60.16 8.53 5.10
N ASP A 123 61.43 8.90 5.18
CA ASP A 123 61.89 10.23 4.80
C ASP A 123 61.93 10.42 3.27
N GLU A 124 62.28 11.63 2.83
CA GLU A 124 62.38 12.00 1.41
C GLU A 124 63.45 11.21 0.64
N ASN A 125 64.34 10.49 1.34
CA ASN A 125 65.37 9.63 0.77
C ASN A 125 65.00 8.15 0.82
N GLY A 126 63.81 7.79 1.29
CA GLY A 126 63.34 6.40 1.34
C GLY A 126 63.82 5.61 2.57
N ALA A 127 64.42 6.27 3.58
CA ALA A 127 64.89 5.63 4.80
C ALA A 127 63.84 5.71 5.94
N ALA A 128 63.91 4.76 6.89
CA ALA A 128 63.07 4.81 8.08
C ALA A 128 63.45 6.02 8.94
N ALA A 129 62.46 6.83 9.32
CA ALA A 129 62.66 8.08 10.05
C ALA A 129 61.53 8.35 11.05
N LEU A 130 61.75 9.30 11.97
CA LEU A 130 60.75 9.75 12.94
C LEU A 130 60.26 11.16 12.61
N ALA A 131 58.95 11.32 12.43
CA ALA A 131 58.31 12.63 12.25
C ALA A 131 57.65 13.11 13.54
N ASP A 132 57.67 14.43 13.78
CA ASP A 132 56.98 15.05 14.92
C ASP A 132 55.46 14.95 14.82
N LEU A 133 54.82 14.50 15.89
CA LEU A 133 53.38 14.56 16.10
C LEU A 133 53.05 15.58 17.18
N THR A 134 52.30 16.61 16.80
CA THR A 134 51.72 17.53 17.79
C THR A 134 50.69 16.81 18.67
N THR A 135 50.32 17.41 19.81
CA THR A 135 49.21 16.90 20.63
C THR A 135 47.93 16.72 19.82
N PHE A 136 47.65 17.65 18.91
CA PHE A 136 46.52 17.58 17.98
C PHE A 136 46.66 16.44 16.95
N GLY A 137 47.86 16.25 16.37
CA GLY A 137 48.14 15.15 15.45
C GLY A 137 47.93 13.78 16.11
N LYS A 138 48.37 13.62 17.35
CA LYS A 138 48.11 12.40 18.15
C LYS A 138 46.62 12.18 18.39
N SER A 139 45.86 13.23 18.74
CA SER A 139 44.41 13.08 18.96
C SER A 139 43.66 12.69 17.68
N LEU A 140 44.11 13.16 16.52
CA LEU A 140 43.49 12.81 15.24
C LEU A 140 43.78 11.36 14.84
N ILE A 141 45.02 10.90 14.98
CA ILE A 141 45.41 9.50 14.67
C ILE A 141 44.76 8.52 15.66
N ALA A 142 44.56 8.94 16.92
CA ALA A 142 43.90 8.12 17.93
C ALA A 142 42.36 8.02 17.77
N ALA A 143 41.77 8.73 16.81
CA ALA A 143 40.34 8.71 16.59
C ALA A 143 39.87 7.33 16.08
N LEU A 144 39.07 6.63 16.89
CA LEU A 144 38.55 5.28 16.57
C LEU A 144 37.44 5.28 15.51
N ASN A 145 36.87 6.45 15.21
CA ASN A 145 35.79 6.62 14.25
C ASN A 145 35.70 8.08 13.80
N SER A 146 34.86 8.33 12.80
CA SER A 146 34.65 9.67 12.24
C SER A 146 34.15 10.68 13.28
N SER A 147 33.34 10.26 14.27
CA SER A 147 32.85 11.15 15.32
C SER A 147 33.99 11.67 16.20
N ALA A 148 34.89 10.77 16.65
CA ALA A 148 36.07 11.15 17.41
C ALA A 148 37.04 12.02 16.58
N ALA A 149 37.16 11.75 15.27
CA ALA A 149 38.00 12.55 14.37
C ALA A 149 37.44 13.98 14.20
N TYR A 150 36.12 14.12 14.03
CA TYR A 150 35.47 15.43 13.99
C TYR A 150 35.60 16.18 15.32
N GLY A 151 35.51 15.47 16.46
CA GLY A 151 35.78 16.05 17.77
C GLY A 151 37.21 16.59 17.90
N ALA A 152 38.20 15.87 17.37
CA ALA A 152 39.59 16.32 17.36
C ALA A 152 39.82 17.53 16.43
N LEU A 153 39.21 17.54 15.24
CA LEU A 153 39.30 18.66 14.27
C LEU A 153 38.70 19.97 14.82
N GLY A 154 37.71 19.88 15.71
CA GLY A 154 37.10 21.03 16.37
C GLY A 154 36.21 21.88 15.44
N VAL A 155 35.76 23.03 15.95
CA VAL A 155 34.94 23.99 15.22
C VAL A 155 35.83 24.97 14.46
N ILE A 156 35.48 25.28 13.20
CA ILE A 156 36.17 26.30 12.41
C ILE A 156 35.98 27.68 13.08
N PRO A 157 37.05 28.38 13.49
CA PRO A 157 36.95 29.73 14.05
C PRO A 157 36.25 30.70 13.10
N ASN A 158 35.38 31.56 13.63
CA ASN A 158 34.60 32.52 12.83
C ASN A 158 35.46 33.43 11.93
N ALA A 159 36.70 33.76 12.35
CA ALA A 159 37.63 34.56 11.55
C ALA A 159 38.10 33.84 10.27
N GLN A 160 38.13 32.51 10.27
CA GLN A 160 38.51 31.68 9.12
C GLN A 160 37.33 31.39 8.19
N LEU A 161 36.10 31.64 8.65
CA LEU A 161 34.93 31.56 7.78
C LEU A 161 35.00 32.68 6.72
N PRO A 162 34.64 32.38 5.45
CA PRO A 162 34.40 33.40 4.44
C PRO A 162 33.46 34.47 4.99
N THR A 163 33.74 35.74 4.71
CA THR A 163 33.05 36.90 5.29
C THR A 163 31.53 36.87 5.11
N ARG A 164 31.05 36.13 4.10
CA ARG A 164 29.63 35.89 3.77
C ARG A 164 28.88 34.92 4.69
N ILE A 165 29.58 34.10 5.48
CA ILE A 165 28.97 33.11 6.40
C ILE A 165 29.45 33.27 7.85
N ARG A 166 29.95 34.45 8.21
CA ARG A 166 30.34 34.78 9.58
C ARG A 166 29.13 35.06 10.46
N GLU A 167 29.33 34.94 11.77
CA GLU A 167 28.33 35.23 12.81
C GLU A 167 27.75 36.65 12.71
N THR A 168 28.56 37.64 12.32
CA THR A 168 28.11 39.01 12.06
C THR A 168 28.31 39.38 10.59
N CYS A 169 27.25 39.91 9.96
CA CYS A 169 27.29 40.30 8.56
C CYS A 169 28.14 41.56 8.36
N THR A 170 28.92 41.58 7.27
CA THR A 170 29.82 42.68 6.94
C THR A 170 29.03 43.95 6.66
N ARG A 171 29.47 45.06 7.24
CA ARG A 171 28.84 46.38 7.04
C ARG A 171 29.27 46.98 5.71
N VAL A 172 28.31 47.38 4.88
CA VAL A 172 28.57 48.09 3.62
C VAL A 172 28.29 49.59 3.79
N THR A 173 29.18 50.42 3.23
CA THR A 173 29.12 51.89 3.30
C THR A 173 29.41 52.58 1.96
N THR A 174 29.92 51.84 0.97
CA THR A 174 30.29 52.39 -0.34
C THR A 174 29.05 52.68 -1.20
N ALA A 175 29.13 53.74 -2.02
CA ALA A 175 28.05 54.12 -2.93
C ALA A 175 27.62 52.96 -3.84
N GLY A 176 26.31 52.67 -3.89
CA GLY A 176 25.73 51.60 -4.69
C GLY A 176 26.16 50.18 -4.29
N ALA A 177 26.69 49.98 -3.06
CA ALA A 177 27.21 48.68 -2.65
C ALA A 177 26.21 47.53 -2.78
N LEU A 178 24.90 47.75 -2.58
CA LEU A 178 23.90 46.69 -2.74
C LEU A 178 23.64 46.33 -4.21
N ASP A 179 23.88 47.25 -5.15
CA ASP A 179 23.72 46.97 -6.59
C ASP A 179 24.92 46.18 -7.13
N ASN A 180 26.11 46.46 -6.58
CA ASN A 180 27.38 45.90 -7.00
C ASN A 180 27.72 44.55 -6.33
N ILE A 181 26.76 43.92 -5.64
CA ILE A 181 26.97 42.59 -5.07
C ILE A 181 27.05 41.55 -6.20
N ILE A 182 28.19 40.86 -6.27
CA ILE A 182 28.49 39.83 -7.29
C ILE A 182 28.48 38.40 -6.74
N THR A 183 28.19 38.23 -5.45
CA THR A 183 28.11 36.91 -4.80
C THR A 183 26.94 36.83 -3.82
N SER A 184 26.27 35.67 -3.74
CA SER A 184 25.21 35.41 -2.76
C SER A 184 25.73 35.45 -1.31
N GLY A 185 24.93 36.01 -0.39
CA GLY A 185 25.27 36.18 1.02
C GLY A 185 24.48 37.31 1.69
N TRP A 186 24.95 37.77 2.85
CA TRP A 186 24.30 38.81 3.66
C TRP A 186 25.26 39.93 4.05
N VAL A 187 24.76 41.16 4.05
CA VAL A 187 25.48 42.36 4.49
C VAL A 187 24.62 43.18 5.44
N SER A 188 25.24 43.90 6.37
CA SER A 188 24.56 44.88 7.23
C SER A 188 24.66 46.29 6.64
N VAL A 189 23.62 47.09 6.88
CA VAL A 189 23.52 48.47 6.43
C VAL A 189 23.06 49.34 7.61
N ALA A 190 23.71 50.48 7.80
CA ALA A 190 23.27 51.46 8.79
C ALA A 190 22.12 52.31 8.27
N SER A 191 21.34 52.86 9.20
CA SER A 191 20.36 53.88 8.88
C SER A 191 20.94 55.06 8.09
N GLY A 192 22.17 55.51 8.37
CA GLY A 192 22.82 56.61 7.66
C GLY A 192 23.33 56.25 6.26
N ASP A 193 23.54 54.95 6.00
CA ASP A 193 24.14 54.47 4.75
C ASP A 193 23.10 53.94 3.76
N VAL A 194 21.83 53.77 4.17
CA VAL A 194 20.77 53.13 3.35
C VAL A 194 20.68 53.76 1.96
N ILE A 195 20.63 55.08 1.87
CA ILE A 195 20.52 55.78 0.59
C ILE A 195 21.82 55.63 -0.20
N THR A 196 22.97 55.82 0.46
CA THR A 196 24.30 55.72 -0.16
C THR A 196 24.52 54.36 -0.83
N VAL A 197 24.12 53.27 -0.18
CA VAL A 197 24.35 51.90 -0.69
C VAL A 197 23.28 51.43 -1.67
N ASN A 198 22.32 52.28 -2.07
CA ASN A 198 21.12 51.94 -2.86
C ASN A 198 20.19 50.93 -2.16
N GLY A 199 20.01 51.08 -0.86
CA GLY A 199 19.01 50.36 -0.06
C GLY A 199 17.58 50.90 -0.19
N PRO A 200 16.60 50.23 0.43
CA PRO A 200 15.20 50.62 0.31
C PRO A 200 14.93 51.98 0.97
N PRO A 201 14.12 52.86 0.35
CA PRO A 201 13.75 54.14 0.93
C PRO A 201 13.14 53.96 2.33
N SER A 202 13.59 54.75 3.30
CA SER A 202 13.08 54.76 4.69
C SER A 202 13.26 53.45 5.48
N ALA A 203 14.10 52.51 5.01
CA ALA A 203 14.24 51.21 5.67
C ALA A 203 14.93 51.26 7.05
N GLY A 204 15.75 52.27 7.31
CA GLY A 204 16.60 52.34 8.51
C GLY A 204 17.67 51.24 8.54
N SER A 205 18.35 51.05 9.68
CA SER A 205 19.37 49.99 9.78
C SER A 205 18.76 48.60 9.58
N GLY A 206 19.49 47.73 8.88
CA GLY A 206 18.98 46.43 8.46
C GLY A 206 20.05 45.49 7.93
N VAL A 207 19.61 44.30 7.54
CA VAL A 207 20.41 43.27 6.88
C VAL A 207 19.85 43.04 5.48
N CYS A 208 20.70 43.09 4.47
CA CYS A 208 20.35 42.73 3.10
C CYS A 208 20.83 41.30 2.81
N SER A 209 19.90 40.40 2.52
CA SER A 209 20.16 39.07 1.95
C SER A 209 20.19 39.17 0.43
N THR A 210 21.19 38.57 -0.21
CA THR A 210 21.33 38.51 -1.66
C THR A 210 21.46 37.07 -2.13
N VAL A 211 20.66 36.69 -3.11
CA VAL A 211 20.76 35.40 -3.81
C VAL A 211 20.91 35.68 -5.31
N LEU A 212 22.10 35.42 -5.84
CA LEU A 212 22.35 35.50 -7.28
C LEU A 212 22.17 34.13 -7.91
N PHE A 213 21.46 34.10 -9.04
CA PHE A 213 21.43 32.96 -9.95
C PHE A 213 22.66 32.98 -10.87
N ASP A 214 22.94 34.15 -11.46
CA ASP A 214 24.13 34.43 -12.26
C ASP A 214 24.48 35.94 -12.23
N ALA A 215 25.34 36.42 -13.14
CA ALA A 215 25.71 37.83 -13.23
C ALA A 215 24.54 38.77 -13.59
N ASN A 216 23.52 38.26 -14.29
CA ASN A 216 22.40 38.99 -14.85
C ASN A 216 21.09 38.83 -14.07
N ALA A 217 20.97 37.78 -13.25
CA ALA A 217 19.76 37.41 -12.53
C ALA A 217 20.01 37.13 -11.05
N GLY A 218 19.11 37.60 -10.20
CA GLY A 218 19.18 37.42 -8.75
C GLY A 218 18.04 38.09 -8.01
N ALA A 219 18.07 38.00 -6.69
CA ALA A 219 17.09 38.58 -5.79
C ALA A 219 17.77 39.13 -4.54
N GLN A 220 17.18 40.17 -3.98
CA GLN A 220 17.57 40.73 -2.71
C GLN A 220 16.37 40.93 -1.80
N THR A 221 16.58 40.66 -0.52
CA THR A 221 15.61 40.92 0.54
C THR A 221 16.27 41.70 1.65
N TYR A 222 15.70 42.85 2.00
CA TYR A 222 16.18 43.71 3.08
C TYR A 222 15.29 43.53 4.31
N TYR A 223 15.90 43.24 5.45
CA TYR A 223 15.23 43.10 6.75
C TYR A 223 15.62 44.27 7.64
N ARG A 224 14.64 45.07 8.08
CA ARG A 224 14.89 46.12 9.07
C ARG A 224 15.17 45.50 10.44
N VAL A 225 16.19 46.01 11.13
CA VAL A 225 16.56 45.57 12.50
C VAL A 225 16.42 46.68 13.56
N THR A 226 15.83 47.82 13.20
CA THR A 226 15.61 48.93 14.14
C THR A 226 14.24 48.84 14.83
N ASN A 227 14.23 48.94 16.16
CA ASN A 227 13.02 49.06 17.00
C ASN A 227 12.43 50.47 16.93
N VAL A 228 11.91 50.87 15.77
CA VAL A 228 11.19 52.15 15.62
C VAL A 228 9.71 51.87 15.41
N ALA A 229 8.83 52.72 15.93
CA ALA A 229 7.38 52.62 15.74
C ALA A 229 7.05 52.44 14.24
N GLY A 230 6.38 51.33 13.88
CA GLY A 230 6.11 50.97 12.49
C GLY A 230 6.25 49.48 12.13
N GLY A 231 6.55 48.61 13.09
CA GLY A 231 6.57 47.15 12.92
C GLY A 231 7.79 46.60 12.17
N GLU A 232 7.91 45.27 12.16
CA GLU A 232 8.85 44.58 11.28
C GLU A 232 8.50 44.91 9.83
N LYS A 233 9.48 45.40 9.05
CA LYS A 233 9.32 45.69 7.62
C LYS A 233 10.39 44.95 6.83
N ARG A 234 10.00 44.51 5.64
CA ARG A 234 10.85 43.79 4.69
C ARG A 234 10.68 44.40 3.31
N TRP A 235 11.72 44.36 2.50
CA TRP A 235 11.66 44.80 1.11
C TRP A 235 12.29 43.76 0.21
N GLY A 236 11.71 43.57 -0.97
CA GLY A 236 12.22 42.71 -2.02
C GLY A 236 12.58 43.49 -3.27
N ARG A 237 13.61 43.04 -4.00
CA ARG A 237 13.86 43.43 -5.39
C ARG A 237 14.52 42.29 -6.16
N SER A 238 14.39 42.31 -7.48
CA SER A 238 15.02 41.33 -8.36
C SER A 238 16.03 41.97 -9.30
N LYS A 239 16.98 41.18 -9.79
CA LYS A 239 17.88 41.53 -10.88
C LYS A 239 17.45 40.76 -12.11
N ALA A 240 17.27 41.44 -13.23
CA ALA A 240 17.04 40.81 -14.52
C ALA A 240 17.78 41.60 -15.60
N GLY A 241 18.46 40.91 -16.52
CA GLY A 241 19.26 41.56 -17.57
C GLY A 241 20.37 42.46 -17.01
N GLY A 242 20.94 42.10 -15.85
CA GLY A 242 22.02 42.88 -15.23
C GLY A 242 21.55 44.10 -14.44
N THR A 243 20.25 44.41 -14.43
CA THR A 243 19.68 45.60 -13.79
C THR A 243 18.82 45.22 -12.60
N TRP A 244 19.01 45.89 -11.46
CA TRP A 244 18.15 45.74 -10.28
C TRP A 244 16.86 46.54 -10.45
N THR A 245 15.72 45.94 -10.10
CA THR A 245 14.45 46.65 -9.98
C THR A 245 14.47 47.59 -8.79
N ALA A 246 13.50 48.50 -8.73
CA ALA A 246 13.22 49.26 -7.52
C ALA A 246 12.90 48.32 -6.34
N TRP A 247 13.21 48.78 -5.13
CA TRP A 247 12.80 48.10 -3.91
C TRP A 247 11.30 48.21 -3.71
N LEU A 248 10.66 47.08 -3.42
CA LEU A 248 9.25 46.99 -3.08
C LEU A 248 9.13 46.55 -1.63
N GLU A 249 8.32 47.25 -0.83
CA GLU A 249 8.02 46.83 0.54
C GLU A 249 7.12 45.59 0.50
N GLU A 250 7.50 44.54 1.23
CA GLU A 250 6.72 43.32 1.35
C GLU A 250 5.67 43.47 2.48
N PRO A 251 4.41 43.10 2.22
CA PRO A 251 3.37 43.15 3.24
C PRO A 251 3.67 42.12 4.34
N THR A 252 3.75 42.57 5.60
CA THR A 252 3.99 41.68 6.74
C THR A 252 2.71 41.03 7.25
N GLN A 253 2.82 39.99 8.10
CA GLN A 253 1.65 39.37 8.72
C GLN A 253 0.83 40.41 9.52
N ALA A 254 1.48 41.38 10.17
CA ALA A 254 0.82 42.51 10.83
C ALA A 254 0.17 43.50 9.84
N PHE A 255 0.65 43.59 8.60
CA PHE A 255 -0.02 44.32 7.51
C PHE A 255 -1.26 43.57 7.02
N ALA A 256 -1.18 42.24 6.87
CA ALA A 256 -2.29 41.41 6.41
C ALA A 256 -3.35 41.11 7.49
N SER A 257 -2.96 41.05 8.77
CA SER A 257 -3.83 40.71 9.90
C SER A 257 -4.45 41.93 10.59
N ASN A 258 -3.92 43.13 10.31
CA ASN A 258 -4.53 44.36 10.79
C ASN A 258 -5.56 44.83 9.76
N ALA A 259 -6.84 44.65 10.08
CA ALA A 259 -7.94 45.11 9.24
C ALA A 259 -7.93 46.62 8.96
N SER A 260 -7.18 47.43 9.72
CA SER A 260 -6.96 48.86 9.45
C SER A 260 -5.83 49.14 8.44
N ASN A 261 -4.96 48.16 8.16
CA ASN A 261 -3.92 48.21 7.13
C ASN A 261 -4.42 47.70 5.77
N LEU A 262 -5.45 46.85 5.78
CA LEU A 262 -6.42 46.82 4.68
C LEU A 262 -7.08 48.19 4.68
N ILE A 263 -6.57 49.12 3.87
CA ILE A 263 -7.20 50.43 3.67
C ILE A 263 -8.68 50.16 3.43
N SER A 264 -9.51 50.61 4.37
CA SER A 264 -10.95 50.39 4.47
C SER A 264 -11.60 49.85 3.19
N GLY A 265 -11.93 48.57 3.17
CA GLY A 265 -13.02 48.05 2.35
C GLY A 265 -12.81 47.81 0.86
N GLU A 266 -11.59 47.60 0.35
CA GLU A 266 -11.43 47.25 -1.07
C GLU A 266 -10.46 46.09 -1.32
N VAL A 267 -11.00 44.91 -1.63
CA VAL A 267 -10.23 43.87 -2.33
C VAL A 267 -10.25 44.22 -3.82
N ALA A 268 -9.13 44.67 -4.37
CA ALA A 268 -9.00 44.85 -5.81
C ALA A 268 -9.23 43.50 -6.53
N ASP A 269 -9.96 43.52 -7.66
CA ASP A 269 -10.31 42.32 -8.44
C ASP A 269 -9.08 41.44 -8.78
N ALA A 270 -7.89 42.06 -8.90
CA ALA A 270 -6.63 41.34 -9.13
C ALA A 270 -6.18 40.43 -7.97
N VAL A 271 -6.71 40.61 -6.75
CA VAL A 271 -6.28 39.92 -5.52
C VAL A 271 -7.22 38.80 -5.11
N LEU A 272 -8.43 38.72 -5.70
CA LEU A 272 -9.34 37.60 -5.48
C LEU A 272 -8.83 36.35 -6.22
N PRO A 273 -8.50 35.25 -5.52
CA PRO A 273 -8.14 33.98 -6.15
C PRO A 273 -9.21 33.54 -7.15
N GLN A 274 -8.78 33.04 -8.32
CA GLN A 274 -9.70 32.57 -9.37
C GLN A 274 -10.72 31.55 -8.83
N SER A 275 -10.32 30.72 -7.87
CA SER A 275 -11.19 29.77 -7.17
C SER A 275 -12.31 30.43 -6.38
N LEU A 276 -12.07 31.59 -5.76
CA LEU A 276 -13.09 32.35 -5.02
C LEU A 276 -14.03 33.14 -5.96
N LYS A 277 -13.53 33.55 -7.14
CA LYS A 277 -14.37 34.13 -8.21
C LYS A 277 -15.28 33.08 -8.85
N VAL A 278 -14.79 31.86 -9.01
CA VAL A 278 -15.53 30.73 -9.61
C VAL A 278 -16.48 30.05 -8.61
N ALA A 279 -16.21 30.15 -7.31
CA ALA A 279 -17.01 29.49 -6.26
C ALA A 279 -18.34 30.20 -5.90
N GLY A 280 -18.73 31.30 -6.56
CA GLY A 280 -20.04 31.93 -6.31
C GLY A 280 -20.28 32.35 -4.85
N MET A 281 -19.22 32.69 -4.10
CA MET A 281 -19.32 33.12 -2.69
C MET A 281 -19.92 34.52 -2.51
N ILE A 282 -20.19 35.22 -3.62
CA ILE A 282 -21.01 36.41 -3.65
C ILE A 282 -22.22 36.06 -4.52
N SER A 283 -23.27 35.52 -3.90
CA SER A 283 -24.54 35.29 -4.59
C SER A 283 -25.29 36.61 -4.67
N GLY A 284 -25.55 37.11 -5.87
CA GLY A 284 -26.39 38.29 -6.07
C GLY A 284 -27.80 37.99 -5.60
N GLU A 285 -28.28 38.72 -4.59
CA GLU A 285 -29.70 38.75 -4.25
C GLU A 285 -30.45 39.55 -5.32
N VAL A 286 -29.86 40.66 -5.76
CA VAL A 286 -30.33 41.49 -6.86
C VAL A 286 -29.13 42.05 -7.61
N MET A 287 -29.07 41.85 -8.93
CA MET A 287 -28.00 42.39 -9.78
C MET A 287 -28.57 42.94 -11.08
N ALA A 288 -28.16 44.15 -11.46
CA ALA A 288 -28.39 44.72 -12.77
C ALA A 288 -27.05 44.80 -13.53
N SER A 289 -26.99 44.17 -14.70
CA SER A 289 -25.82 44.19 -15.58
C SER A 289 -26.24 44.17 -17.05
N GLY A 290 -25.42 44.79 -17.90
CA GLY A 290 -25.80 45.02 -19.29
C GLY A 290 -26.82 46.15 -19.46
N PHE A 291 -26.78 46.81 -20.61
CA PHE A 291 -27.48 48.07 -20.83
C PHE A 291 -28.99 47.96 -20.58
N THR A 292 -29.65 46.88 -21.00
CA THR A 292 -31.11 46.70 -20.83
C THR A 292 -31.53 46.75 -19.36
N GLN A 293 -30.84 46.00 -18.49
CA GLN A 293 -31.18 45.96 -17.06
C GLN A 293 -30.77 47.25 -16.35
N LEU A 294 -29.60 47.80 -16.68
CA LEU A 294 -29.14 49.05 -16.09
C LEU A 294 -30.03 50.24 -16.49
N ASN A 295 -30.46 50.30 -17.74
CA ASN A 295 -31.34 51.36 -18.24
C ASN A 295 -32.71 51.36 -17.55
N ALA A 296 -33.15 50.19 -17.05
CA ALA A 296 -34.39 50.04 -16.28
C ALA A 296 -34.30 50.55 -14.83
N LEU A 297 -33.09 50.84 -14.31
CA LEU A 297 -32.94 51.42 -12.96
C LEU A 297 -33.58 52.81 -12.90
N SER A 298 -34.33 53.11 -11.84
CA SER A 298 -34.90 54.45 -11.68
C SER A 298 -33.81 55.47 -11.42
N THR A 299 -33.94 56.67 -11.99
CA THR A 299 -32.98 57.77 -11.79
C THR A 299 -33.71 59.12 -11.71
N THR A 300 -33.17 60.04 -10.92
CA THR A 300 -33.60 61.45 -10.85
C THR A 300 -32.39 62.33 -11.16
N GLY A 301 -32.55 63.41 -11.93
CA GLY A 301 -31.43 64.32 -12.23
C GLY A 301 -30.36 63.76 -13.17
N PHE A 302 -30.63 62.64 -13.87
CA PHE A 302 -29.75 62.05 -14.89
C PHE A 302 -30.44 61.94 -16.25
N THR A 303 -29.68 62.16 -17.32
CA THR A 303 -29.98 61.65 -18.66
C THR A 303 -29.22 60.35 -18.90
N LYS A 304 -29.81 59.42 -19.66
CA LYS A 304 -29.27 58.08 -19.92
C LYS A 304 -28.89 57.91 -21.38
N THR A 305 -27.70 57.37 -21.63
CA THR A 305 -27.23 56.95 -22.95
C THR A 305 -26.47 55.62 -22.85
N GLN A 306 -26.20 54.97 -23.98
CA GLN A 306 -25.52 53.67 -24.04
C GLN A 306 -24.05 53.82 -24.45
N SER A 307 -23.16 53.08 -23.78
CA SER A 307 -21.76 52.88 -24.20
C SER A 307 -21.44 51.38 -24.13
N GLY A 308 -21.47 50.70 -25.28
CA GLY A 308 -21.36 49.24 -25.32
C GLY A 308 -22.45 48.57 -24.47
N ASN A 309 -22.06 47.75 -23.49
CA ASN A 309 -22.97 47.13 -22.52
C ASN A 309 -23.23 47.97 -21.25
N ASN A 310 -22.64 49.16 -21.14
CA ASN A 310 -22.71 50.00 -19.95
C ASN A 310 -23.78 51.08 -20.09
N LEU A 311 -24.29 51.54 -18.95
CA LEU A 311 -25.16 52.71 -18.86
C LEU A 311 -24.32 53.97 -18.63
N VAL A 312 -24.54 54.98 -19.45
CA VAL A 312 -23.92 56.31 -19.28
C VAL A 312 -24.95 57.26 -18.72
N LEU A 313 -24.68 57.78 -17.53
CA LEU A 313 -25.50 58.73 -16.79
C LEU A 313 -24.85 60.11 -16.87
N THR A 314 -25.55 61.12 -17.41
CA THR A 314 -25.07 62.51 -17.41
C THR A 314 -25.98 63.36 -16.54
N SER A 315 -25.42 63.95 -15.48
CA SER A 315 -26.19 64.72 -14.50
C SER A 315 -26.74 66.02 -15.11
N THR A 316 -27.99 66.35 -14.81
CA THR A 316 -28.67 67.56 -15.31
C THR A 316 -28.80 68.65 -14.24
N ASN A 317 -28.64 68.30 -12.97
CA ASN A 317 -28.71 69.20 -11.82
C ASN A 317 -27.70 68.80 -10.74
N THR A 318 -27.71 69.52 -9.61
CA THR A 318 -27.08 69.10 -8.36
C THR A 318 -27.97 68.06 -7.67
N ASP A 319 -27.38 67.13 -6.92
CA ASP A 319 -28.04 65.94 -6.32
C ASP A 319 -28.71 64.95 -7.32
N PRO A 320 -28.01 64.44 -8.34
CA PRO A 320 -28.54 63.40 -9.21
C PRO A 320 -28.48 62.02 -8.55
N GLN A 321 -29.57 61.25 -8.65
CA GLN A 321 -29.81 60.04 -7.85
C GLN A 321 -30.06 58.84 -8.75
N ILE A 322 -29.49 57.68 -8.41
CA ILE A 322 -29.84 56.39 -9.00
C ILE A 322 -30.35 55.42 -7.93
N PHE A 323 -31.34 54.61 -8.30
CA PHE A 323 -32.02 53.70 -7.38
C PHE A 323 -31.89 52.25 -7.84
N LEU A 324 -31.40 51.41 -6.94
CA LEU A 324 -31.48 49.95 -7.02
C LEU A 324 -32.66 49.48 -6.16
N ASN A 325 -33.69 48.95 -6.81
CA ASN A 325 -34.85 48.40 -6.12
C ASN A 325 -34.57 46.94 -5.69
N LEU A 326 -34.75 46.64 -4.40
CA LEU A 326 -34.56 45.30 -3.84
C LEU A 326 -35.88 44.54 -3.63
N GLY A 327 -37.00 45.04 -4.15
CA GLY A 327 -38.28 44.32 -4.16
C GLY A 327 -39.13 44.46 -2.89
N GLY A 328 -38.76 45.34 -1.95
CA GLY A 328 -39.62 45.70 -0.81
C GLY A 328 -39.69 44.71 0.35
N ALA A 329 -38.97 43.59 0.28
CA ALA A 329 -38.96 42.53 1.30
C ALA A 329 -37.59 41.85 1.46
N THR A 330 -36.52 42.45 0.96
CA THR A 330 -35.17 41.87 1.08
C THR A 330 -34.66 42.13 2.50
N ALA A 331 -34.55 41.08 3.31
CA ALA A 331 -33.98 41.18 4.65
C ALA A 331 -32.51 41.60 4.55
N GLY A 332 -32.10 42.71 5.18
CA GLY A 332 -30.71 43.17 5.10
C GLY A 332 -29.70 42.22 5.75
N SER A 333 -30.15 41.34 6.65
CA SER A 333 -29.41 40.15 7.13
C SER A 333 -29.11 39.08 6.07
N LYS A 334 -29.64 39.24 4.85
CA LYS A 334 -29.31 38.44 3.66
C LYS A 334 -28.51 39.22 2.63
N ALA A 335 -28.76 40.53 2.50
CA ALA A 335 -28.05 41.45 1.61
C ALA A 335 -26.90 42.17 2.32
N ARG A 336 -25.78 41.50 2.59
CA ARG A 336 -24.67 42.12 3.33
C ARG A 336 -23.97 43.24 2.55
N TYR A 337 -23.76 43.04 1.26
CA TYR A 337 -22.95 43.97 0.47
C TYR A 337 -23.78 44.70 -0.56
N VAL A 338 -23.53 45.99 -0.74
CA VAL A 338 -23.90 46.72 -1.96
C VAL A 338 -22.63 46.92 -2.75
N ALA A 339 -22.62 46.48 -4.01
CA ALA A 339 -21.45 46.63 -4.86
C ALA A 339 -21.82 47.13 -6.25
N PHE A 340 -20.91 47.89 -6.84
CA PHE A 340 -21.07 48.45 -8.18
C PHE A 340 -19.72 48.75 -8.83
N ARG A 341 -19.73 48.82 -10.15
CA ARG A 341 -18.56 49.22 -10.94
C ARG A 341 -18.89 50.40 -11.82
N TYR A 342 -18.21 51.52 -11.61
CA TYR A 342 -18.47 52.78 -12.29
C TYR A 342 -17.18 53.51 -12.70
N LYS A 343 -17.29 54.44 -13.64
CA LYS A 343 -16.23 55.35 -14.04
C LYS A 343 -16.80 56.76 -14.15
N ARG A 344 -16.25 57.70 -13.39
CA ARG A 344 -16.66 59.11 -13.41
C ARG A 344 -15.67 59.93 -14.22
N THR A 345 -16.15 60.90 -14.97
CA THR A 345 -15.34 61.67 -15.92
C THR A 345 -14.80 62.99 -15.36
N ALA A 346 -15.55 63.69 -14.51
CA ALA A 346 -15.16 64.98 -13.88
C ALA A 346 -16.10 65.32 -12.68
N GLY A 347 -15.97 66.51 -12.09
CA GLY A 347 -16.88 67.04 -11.05
C GLY A 347 -16.52 66.72 -9.59
N THR A 348 -17.39 67.10 -8.65
CA THR A 348 -17.22 66.76 -7.22
C THR A 348 -17.80 65.38 -6.93
N PHE A 349 -16.99 64.53 -6.31
CA PHE A 349 -17.39 63.20 -5.85
C PHE A 349 -18.24 63.31 -4.58
N ASP A 350 -19.35 62.56 -4.53
CA ASP A 350 -20.26 62.57 -3.39
C ASP A 350 -20.02 61.37 -2.46
N GLY A 351 -20.11 60.15 -2.99
CA GLY A 351 -19.67 58.95 -2.28
C GLY A 351 -20.62 58.48 -1.19
N ASN A 352 -21.93 58.67 -1.37
CA ASN A 352 -22.95 58.30 -0.40
C ASN A 352 -23.90 57.22 -0.92
N VAL A 353 -24.13 56.17 -0.12
CA VAL A 353 -25.19 55.18 -0.32
C VAL A 353 -26.21 55.34 0.79
N TYR A 354 -27.44 55.67 0.41
CA TYR A 354 -28.59 55.71 1.29
C TYR A 354 -29.49 54.52 1.02
N TYR A 355 -30.36 54.22 1.97
CA TYR A 355 -31.36 53.18 1.79
C TYR A 355 -32.67 53.54 2.48
N SER A 356 -33.74 52.87 2.07
CA SER A 356 -35.05 52.99 2.69
C SER A 356 -35.52 51.65 3.25
N THR A 357 -36.25 51.74 4.35
CA THR A 357 -36.94 50.63 5.02
C THR A 357 -38.42 50.98 5.13
N ALA A 358 -39.22 50.14 5.79
CA ALA A 358 -40.59 50.51 6.14
C ALA A 358 -40.65 51.65 7.18
N GLY A 359 -39.58 51.83 7.99
CA GLY A 359 -39.54 52.81 9.08
C GLY A 359 -38.97 54.17 8.67
N HIS A 360 -38.12 54.25 7.65
CA HIS A 360 -37.53 55.51 7.19
C HIS A 360 -37.24 55.52 5.68
N GLY A 361 -37.20 56.74 5.11
CA GLY A 361 -36.72 56.98 3.75
C GLY A 361 -35.21 57.24 3.68
N TYR A 362 -34.74 57.83 2.58
CA TYR A 362 -33.34 58.17 2.38
C TYR A 362 -32.93 59.35 3.28
N ASN A 363 -32.10 59.10 4.29
CA ASN A 363 -31.73 60.10 5.29
C ASN A 363 -30.23 59.98 5.67
N GLY A 364 -29.59 61.10 5.96
CA GLY A 364 -28.22 61.20 6.46
C GLY A 364 -27.87 60.27 7.63
N SER A 365 -28.84 59.94 8.48
CA SER A 365 -28.68 59.04 9.62
C SER A 365 -28.60 57.55 9.25
N TYR A 366 -28.93 57.18 8.00
CA TYR A 366 -28.97 55.80 7.51
C TYR A 366 -28.21 55.71 6.17
N ARG A 367 -26.88 55.65 6.26
CA ARG A 367 -26.00 55.68 5.10
C ARG A 367 -24.69 54.92 5.29
N LYS A 368 -24.12 54.51 4.16
CA LYS A 368 -22.73 54.08 4.04
C LYS A 368 -22.00 55.02 3.09
N THR A 369 -20.80 55.44 3.47
CA THR A 369 -19.93 56.28 2.62
C THR A 369 -18.81 55.46 2.00
N TRP A 370 -18.36 55.88 0.82
CA TRP A 370 -17.11 55.42 0.23
C TRP A 370 -16.31 56.63 -0.24
N SER A 371 -15.01 56.63 0.04
CA SER A 371 -14.13 57.77 -0.22
C SER A 371 -13.11 57.53 -1.33
N ARG A 372 -12.92 56.26 -1.71
CA ARG A 372 -11.93 55.87 -2.71
C ARG A 372 -12.53 55.90 -4.10
N GLU A 373 -12.02 56.84 -4.88
CA GLU A 373 -12.39 57.07 -6.27
C GLU A 373 -11.18 57.61 -7.03
N VAL A 374 -10.99 57.11 -8.26
CA VAL A 374 -10.01 57.64 -9.20
C VAL A 374 -10.76 58.14 -10.43
N VAL A 375 -10.74 59.45 -10.64
CA VAL A 375 -11.38 60.11 -11.78
C VAL A 375 -10.82 59.59 -13.10
N GLY A 376 -11.70 59.34 -14.06
CA GLY A 376 -11.34 58.85 -15.39
C GLY A 376 -11.03 57.36 -15.46
N GLN A 377 -11.04 56.63 -14.32
CA GLN A 377 -10.77 55.19 -14.27
C GLN A 377 -12.01 54.40 -13.80
N TRP A 378 -12.00 53.10 -14.10
CA TRP A 378 -13.00 52.17 -13.57
C TRP A 378 -12.72 51.90 -12.09
N ASN A 379 -13.70 52.20 -11.26
CA ASN A 379 -13.72 51.93 -9.83
C ASN A 379 -14.72 50.80 -9.57
N THR A 380 -14.30 49.78 -8.83
CA THR A 380 -15.19 48.73 -8.31
C THR A 380 -15.30 48.93 -6.81
N VAL A 381 -16.51 49.13 -6.33
CA VAL A 381 -16.81 49.43 -4.93
C VAL A 381 -17.62 48.28 -4.35
N VAL A 382 -17.22 47.81 -3.17
CA VAL A 382 -17.95 46.81 -2.39
C VAL A 382 -18.12 47.37 -0.99
N LEU A 383 -19.36 47.62 -0.60
CA LEU A 383 -19.71 48.23 0.67
C LEU A 383 -20.31 47.18 1.59
N ASP A 384 -19.68 46.95 2.75
CA ASP A 384 -20.29 46.18 3.84
C ASP A 384 -21.38 47.04 4.49
N MET A 385 -22.63 46.67 4.25
CA MET A 385 -23.80 47.40 4.74
C MET A 385 -24.19 47.00 6.16
N TRP A 386 -23.56 45.97 6.74
CA TRP A 386 -23.71 45.65 8.17
C TRP A 386 -22.87 46.56 9.05
N ASP A 387 -21.90 47.25 8.46
CA ASP A 387 -21.05 48.23 9.12
C ASP A 387 -21.38 49.62 8.56
N LEU A 388 -22.51 50.22 8.93
CA LEU A 388 -22.92 51.51 8.36
C LEU A 388 -22.05 52.67 8.85
N THR A 389 -21.84 53.68 8.01
CA THR A 389 -21.21 54.94 8.45
C THR A 389 -22.11 55.65 9.47
N ASN A 390 -23.42 55.66 9.20
CA ASN A 390 -24.46 56.09 10.13
C ASN A 390 -25.65 55.14 9.98
N GLY A 391 -26.19 54.67 11.12
CA GLY A 391 -27.36 53.76 11.15
C GLY A 391 -27.18 52.56 12.06
N GLY A 392 -25.97 52.28 12.56
CA GLY A 392 -25.72 51.14 13.45
C GLY A 392 -26.04 49.82 12.75
N THR A 393 -26.81 48.94 13.41
CA THR A 393 -27.24 47.64 12.87
C THR A 393 -28.53 47.71 12.03
N ASP A 394 -29.08 48.90 11.80
CA ASP A 394 -30.40 49.09 11.19
C ASP A 394 -30.58 48.35 9.86
N TRP A 395 -29.56 48.35 8.99
CA TRP A 395 -29.61 47.58 7.76
C TRP A 395 -29.77 46.08 8.03
N PHE A 396 -28.99 45.50 8.95
CA PHE A 396 -29.05 44.08 9.28
C PHE A 396 -30.43 43.68 9.83
N ASP A 397 -30.99 44.54 10.68
CA ASP A 397 -32.24 44.30 11.41
C ASP A 397 -33.50 44.58 10.57
N SER A 398 -33.37 45.27 9.43
CA SER A 398 -34.49 45.76 8.62
C SER A 398 -34.70 44.99 7.32
N SER A 399 -35.91 45.16 6.76
CA SER A 399 -36.17 44.85 5.34
C SER A 399 -35.87 46.08 4.48
N ILE A 400 -34.99 45.90 3.50
CA ILE A 400 -34.51 46.97 2.63
C ILE A 400 -35.37 47.05 1.38
N ASN A 401 -35.90 48.24 1.12
CA ASN A 401 -36.77 48.50 -0.03
C ASN A 401 -35.96 48.92 -1.24
N ILE A 402 -35.24 50.03 -1.12
CA ILE A 402 -34.51 50.67 -2.21
C ILE A 402 -33.18 51.19 -1.68
N VAL A 403 -32.12 50.98 -2.46
CA VAL A 403 -30.80 51.57 -2.25
C VAL A 403 -30.63 52.73 -3.24
N ARG A 404 -30.29 53.90 -2.71
CA ARG A 404 -29.94 55.11 -3.47
C ARG A 404 -28.42 55.26 -3.46
N ILE A 405 -27.82 55.45 -4.63
CA ILE A 405 -26.37 55.60 -4.78
C ILE A 405 -26.07 56.96 -5.40
N ASP A 406 -25.31 57.78 -4.69
CA ASP A 406 -24.99 59.14 -5.09
C ASP A 406 -23.50 59.21 -5.48
N PHE A 407 -23.26 59.20 -6.79
CA PHE A 407 -21.90 59.24 -7.33
C PHE A 407 -21.31 60.65 -7.34
N VAL A 408 -22.15 61.66 -7.56
CA VAL A 408 -21.72 63.03 -7.90
C VAL A 408 -22.70 64.06 -7.36
N ASN A 409 -22.20 65.25 -7.03
CA ASN A 409 -23.05 66.38 -6.63
C ASN A 409 -22.73 67.63 -7.47
N ALA A 410 -22.90 67.51 -8.80
CA ALA A 410 -22.70 68.59 -9.76
C ALA A 410 -23.46 68.29 -11.07
N SER A 411 -23.83 69.33 -11.81
CA SER A 411 -24.45 69.21 -13.15
C SER A 411 -23.40 69.04 -14.26
N GLY A 412 -23.75 68.36 -15.35
CA GLY A 412 -22.89 68.14 -16.52
C GLY A 412 -21.83 67.06 -16.34
N VAL A 413 -21.91 66.25 -15.29
CA VAL A 413 -20.94 65.18 -15.00
C VAL A 413 -21.42 63.86 -15.54
N THR A 414 -20.54 63.14 -16.23
CA THR A 414 -20.84 61.81 -16.75
C THR A 414 -20.27 60.69 -15.87
N VAL A 415 -21.12 59.73 -15.53
CA VAL A 415 -20.81 58.47 -14.85
C VAL A 415 -21.19 57.31 -15.76
N GLU A 416 -20.23 56.45 -16.07
CA GLU A 416 -20.47 55.19 -16.79
C GLU A 416 -20.56 54.05 -15.78
N LEU A 417 -21.68 53.31 -15.78
CA LEU A 417 -21.99 52.21 -14.85
C LEU A 417 -21.98 50.88 -15.61
N ALA A 418 -21.16 49.93 -15.17
CA ALA A 418 -21.04 48.60 -15.78
C ALA A 418 -21.94 47.55 -15.11
N TRP A 419 -22.10 47.63 -13.79
CA TRP A 419 -23.01 46.78 -13.02
C TRP A 419 -23.23 47.37 -11.62
N VAL A 420 -24.36 46.99 -11.00
CA VAL A 420 -24.70 47.31 -9.62
C VAL A 420 -25.56 46.18 -9.02
N GLY A 421 -25.39 45.89 -7.74
CA GLY A 421 -26.20 44.88 -7.06
C GLY A 421 -26.07 44.88 -5.54
N ALA A 422 -26.95 44.10 -4.92
CA ALA A 422 -26.90 43.72 -3.52
C ALA A 422 -26.57 42.21 -3.41
N PHE A 423 -25.68 41.86 -2.50
CA PHE A 423 -25.03 40.55 -2.47
C PHE A 423 -24.90 39.99 -1.05
N SER A 424 -24.81 38.67 -0.94
CA SER A 424 -24.55 37.93 0.30
C SER A 424 -23.14 37.32 0.30
N ASP A 425 -22.52 37.17 1.47
CA ASP A 425 -21.35 36.27 1.67
C ASP A 425 -21.76 34.81 1.89
N ARG A 426 -23.07 34.53 1.92
CA ARG A 426 -23.55 33.15 1.92
C ARG A 426 -23.23 32.51 0.55
N PRO A 427 -22.79 31.24 0.54
CA PRO A 427 -22.59 30.51 -0.72
C PRO A 427 -23.84 30.63 -1.58
N ALA A 428 -23.69 30.80 -2.89
CA ALA A 428 -24.79 30.76 -3.85
C ALA A 428 -25.53 29.42 -3.76
N VAL A 429 -26.50 29.34 -2.86
CA VAL A 429 -27.55 28.35 -2.90
C VAL A 429 -28.52 28.88 -3.93
N TYR A 430 -28.36 28.51 -5.20
CA TYR A 430 -29.43 28.72 -6.17
C TYR A 430 -30.67 28.01 -5.62
N PRO A 431 -31.74 28.73 -5.24
CA PRO A 431 -32.97 28.08 -4.88
C PRO A 431 -33.45 27.31 -6.11
N GLN A 432 -33.72 26.03 -5.94
CA GLN A 432 -34.29 25.20 -6.99
C GLN A 432 -35.65 25.80 -7.40
N GLU A 433 -35.76 26.23 -8.66
CA GLU A 433 -36.94 26.94 -9.18
C GLU A 433 -38.09 25.97 -9.53
N SER A 434 -37.80 24.67 -9.60
CA SER A 434 -38.78 23.62 -9.94
C SER A 434 -38.35 22.25 -9.40
N VAL A 435 -39.32 21.38 -9.11
CA VAL A 435 -39.12 19.95 -8.78
C VAL A 435 -38.38 19.14 -9.85
N THR A 436 -38.15 19.73 -11.04
CA THR A 436 -37.41 19.15 -12.18
C THR A 436 -36.18 19.98 -12.57
N ASP A 437 -35.55 20.67 -11.63
CA ASP A 437 -34.34 21.45 -11.89
C ASP A 437 -33.17 20.54 -12.30
N ILE A 438 -32.67 20.74 -13.52
CA ILE A 438 -31.59 19.96 -14.15
C ILE A 438 -30.22 20.65 -14.04
N ARG A 439 -30.11 21.78 -13.33
CA ARG A 439 -28.85 22.53 -13.18
C ARG A 439 -27.84 21.70 -12.36
N SER A 440 -26.66 21.47 -12.95
CA SER A 440 -25.57 20.76 -12.28
C SER A 440 -25.15 21.49 -10.99
N GLY A 441 -25.11 20.76 -9.87
CA GLY A 441 -24.73 21.32 -8.57
C GLY A 441 -25.84 22.01 -7.77
N ALA A 442 -27.07 22.05 -8.28
CA ALA A 442 -28.20 22.59 -7.51
C ALA A 442 -28.57 21.66 -6.33
N PRO A 443 -28.71 22.18 -5.10
CA PRO A 443 -29.20 21.39 -3.97
C PRO A 443 -30.68 21.02 -4.17
N MET A 444 -31.04 19.77 -3.88
CA MET A 444 -32.40 19.25 -4.05
C MET A 444 -33.32 19.72 -2.91
N ILE A 445 -34.51 20.24 -3.23
CA ILE A 445 -35.56 20.48 -2.24
C ILE A 445 -36.08 19.17 -1.69
N VAL A 446 -36.43 19.19 -0.40
CA VAL A 446 -37.21 18.14 0.25
C VAL A 446 -38.53 17.98 -0.51
N GLY A 447 -38.74 16.80 -1.12
CA GLY A 447 -39.89 16.44 -1.95
C GLY A 447 -39.59 16.35 -3.45
N ALA A 448 -38.45 16.86 -3.93
CA ALA A 448 -38.05 16.67 -5.33
C ALA A 448 -37.89 15.17 -5.64
N PHE A 449 -38.47 14.72 -6.76
CA PHE A 449 -38.54 13.31 -7.14
C PHE A 449 -39.10 12.38 -6.03
N GLY A 450 -39.83 12.93 -5.05
CA GLY A 450 -40.36 12.21 -3.90
C GLY A 450 -39.35 11.91 -2.78
N LEU A 451 -38.16 12.52 -2.80
CA LEU A 451 -37.10 12.31 -1.80
C LEU A 451 -37.23 13.26 -0.60
N GLY A 452 -37.09 12.74 0.62
CA GLY A 452 -37.01 13.53 1.85
C GLY A 452 -38.32 14.13 2.38
N ALA A 453 -39.38 14.21 1.56
CA ALA A 453 -40.70 14.64 2.03
C ALA A 453 -41.37 13.51 2.84
N GLY A 454 -42.25 13.87 3.79
CA GLY A 454 -43.04 12.89 4.56
C GLY A 454 -43.96 12.00 3.71
N SER A 455 -44.06 12.25 2.39
CA SER A 455 -44.78 11.41 1.43
C SER A 455 -44.21 11.58 0.00
N PRO A 456 -44.15 10.50 -0.81
CA PRO A 456 -43.78 10.58 -2.23
C PRO A 456 -44.71 11.44 -3.09
N VAL A 457 -44.33 11.69 -4.35
CA VAL A 457 -45.14 12.46 -5.31
C VAL A 457 -46.50 11.76 -5.52
N THR A 458 -47.59 12.49 -5.35
CA THR A 458 -48.95 11.91 -5.43
C THR A 458 -49.44 11.89 -6.87
N LEU A 459 -49.77 10.71 -7.38
CA LEU A 459 -50.44 10.49 -8.65
C LEU A 459 -51.95 10.32 -8.46
N THR A 460 -52.69 10.63 -9.51
CA THR A 460 -54.15 10.62 -9.59
C THR A 460 -54.61 9.72 -10.75
N SER A 461 -55.92 9.56 -10.92
CA SER A 461 -56.49 8.80 -12.05
C SER A 461 -56.27 9.44 -13.42
N ALA A 462 -55.85 10.71 -13.48
CA ALA A 462 -55.47 11.37 -14.73
C ALA A 462 -54.04 11.02 -15.18
N ASP A 463 -53.20 10.53 -14.26
CA ASP A 463 -51.80 10.20 -14.55
C ASP A 463 -51.68 8.82 -15.22
N ASN A 464 -50.67 8.65 -16.06
CA ASN A 464 -50.42 7.40 -16.77
C ASN A 464 -49.00 6.89 -16.46
N LEU A 465 -48.91 5.70 -15.85
CA LEU A 465 -47.63 5.12 -15.46
C LEU A 465 -46.70 4.82 -16.64
N ASN A 466 -47.23 4.67 -17.85
CA ASN A 466 -46.42 4.45 -19.06
C ASN A 466 -45.79 5.74 -19.59
N SER A 467 -46.37 6.90 -19.26
CA SER A 467 -46.00 8.22 -19.77
C SER A 467 -45.39 9.12 -18.69
N LEU A 468 -44.94 8.54 -17.58
CA LEU A 468 -44.23 9.30 -16.56
C LEU A 468 -42.93 9.87 -17.14
N PRO A 469 -42.47 11.01 -16.63
CA PRO A 469 -41.26 11.62 -17.13
C PRO A 469 -40.02 10.72 -17.01
N SER A 470 -39.00 11.00 -17.83
CA SER A 470 -37.80 10.17 -17.97
C SER A 470 -36.75 10.37 -16.87
N TYR A 471 -37.19 10.50 -15.61
CA TYR A 471 -36.32 10.62 -14.43
C TYR A 471 -36.68 9.61 -13.33
N THR A 472 -35.67 9.22 -12.55
CA THR A 472 -35.84 8.30 -11.41
C THR A 472 -36.54 9.02 -10.25
N SER A 473 -37.69 8.52 -9.82
CA SER A 473 -38.55 9.17 -8.81
C SER A 473 -39.37 8.19 -7.98
N PHE A 474 -39.83 8.64 -6.82
CA PHE A 474 -40.78 7.95 -5.94
C PHE A 474 -42.17 8.55 -6.09
N TYR A 475 -43.15 7.69 -6.31
CA TYR A 475 -44.56 8.05 -6.48
C TYR A 475 -45.46 7.32 -5.48
N ARG A 476 -46.67 7.83 -5.26
CA ARG A 476 -47.73 7.18 -4.52
C ARG A 476 -49.09 7.45 -5.15
N TRP A 477 -50.08 6.61 -4.88
CA TRP A 477 -51.48 6.90 -5.18
C TRP A 477 -52.41 6.24 -4.17
N ALA A 478 -53.64 6.76 -4.09
CA ALA A 478 -54.69 6.20 -3.26
C ALA A 478 -55.54 5.18 -4.03
N SER A 479 -56.17 4.25 -3.31
CA SER A 479 -57.07 3.23 -3.89
C SER A 479 -58.17 3.81 -4.78
N ALA A 480 -58.71 4.97 -4.41
CA ALA A 480 -59.79 5.66 -5.13
C ALA A 480 -59.31 6.53 -6.31
N SER A 481 -58.00 6.66 -6.52
CA SER A 481 -57.42 7.56 -7.54
C SER A 481 -56.26 6.87 -8.25
N GLN A 482 -56.53 5.66 -8.75
CA GLN A 482 -55.54 4.81 -9.38
C GLN A 482 -55.11 5.36 -10.76
N PRO A 483 -53.80 5.57 -11.00
CA PRO A 483 -53.29 5.98 -12.30
C PRO A 483 -53.54 4.93 -13.39
N VAL A 484 -53.64 5.39 -14.64
CA VAL A 484 -53.79 4.51 -15.80
C VAL A 484 -52.54 3.63 -15.96
N ASN A 485 -52.73 2.38 -16.40
CA ASN A 485 -51.69 1.35 -16.56
C ASN A 485 -51.00 0.92 -15.24
N SER A 486 -51.62 1.19 -14.10
CA SER A 486 -51.28 0.53 -12.83
C SER A 486 -51.49 -0.99 -12.90
N PRO A 487 -50.87 -1.76 -11.99
CA PRO A 487 -51.16 -3.18 -11.89
C PRO A 487 -52.62 -3.42 -11.49
N GLY A 488 -53.39 -4.10 -12.35
CA GLY A 488 -54.83 -4.32 -12.13
C GLY A 488 -55.17 -5.16 -10.89
N SER A 489 -54.20 -5.90 -10.34
CA SER A 489 -54.34 -6.66 -9.09
C SER A 489 -54.29 -5.80 -7.82
N ILE A 490 -53.99 -4.51 -7.94
CA ILE A 490 -53.92 -3.58 -6.81
C ILE A 490 -55.15 -2.68 -6.85
N THR A 491 -56.04 -2.84 -5.88
CA THR A 491 -57.16 -1.92 -5.61
C THR A 491 -56.93 -1.10 -4.34
N ALA A 492 -55.68 -1.03 -3.87
CA ALA A 492 -55.30 -0.44 -2.59
C ALA A 492 -54.31 0.72 -2.74
N ASN A 493 -54.01 1.41 -1.63
CA ASN A 493 -52.98 2.45 -1.59
C ASN A 493 -51.61 1.83 -1.91
N ALA A 494 -50.84 2.50 -2.75
CA ALA A 494 -49.55 1.99 -3.18
C ALA A 494 -48.51 3.09 -3.34
N VAL A 495 -47.25 2.67 -3.18
CA VAL A 495 -46.07 3.44 -3.49
C VAL A 495 -45.32 2.78 -4.64
N MET A 496 -44.60 3.57 -5.42
CA MET A 496 -43.86 3.08 -6.57
C MET A 496 -42.50 3.74 -6.68
N ILE A 497 -41.52 2.94 -7.06
CA ILE A 497 -40.21 3.40 -7.51
C ILE A 497 -40.22 3.35 -9.04
N ASN A 498 -40.01 4.50 -9.69
CA ASN A 498 -39.77 4.60 -11.13
C ASN A 498 -38.28 4.81 -11.34
N GLN A 499 -37.60 3.86 -11.98
CA GLN A 499 -36.18 3.95 -12.31
C GLN A 499 -36.03 4.11 -13.82
N ARG A 500 -35.19 5.07 -14.25
CA ARG A 500 -34.99 5.39 -15.67
C ARG A 500 -33.50 5.31 -16.00
N TRP A 501 -33.19 4.61 -17.10
CA TRP A 501 -31.86 4.62 -17.73
C TRP A 501 -31.80 5.55 -18.95
N GLY A 502 -32.96 5.85 -19.56
CA GLY A 502 -33.09 6.80 -20.67
C GLY A 502 -34.57 7.07 -21.01
N SER A 503 -34.83 7.67 -22.16
CA SER A 503 -36.20 7.89 -22.68
C SER A 503 -36.95 6.59 -22.94
N ASP A 504 -36.24 5.53 -23.35
CA ASP A 504 -36.83 4.30 -23.88
C ASP A 504 -36.49 3.04 -23.06
N ALA A 505 -35.82 3.21 -21.92
CA ALA A 505 -35.40 2.14 -21.03
C ALA A 505 -35.59 2.50 -19.55
N GLY A 506 -36.25 1.61 -18.81
CA GLY A 506 -36.56 1.84 -17.39
C GLY A 506 -37.15 0.63 -16.69
N ALA A 507 -37.40 0.76 -15.40
CA ALA A 507 -38.08 -0.23 -14.58
C ALA A 507 -39.03 0.46 -13.59
N GLN A 508 -40.12 -0.21 -13.25
CA GLN A 508 -41.04 0.24 -12.22
C GLN A 508 -41.29 -0.88 -11.23
N ALA A 509 -41.27 -0.53 -9.94
CA ALA A 509 -41.58 -1.43 -8.84
C ALA A 509 -42.66 -0.81 -7.97
N VAL A 510 -43.78 -1.51 -7.81
CA VAL A 510 -44.95 -1.07 -7.04
C VAL A 510 -45.05 -1.91 -5.78
N PHE A 511 -45.28 -1.25 -4.65
CA PHE A 511 -45.51 -1.86 -3.35
C PHE A 511 -46.87 -1.38 -2.84
N ALA A 512 -47.81 -2.31 -2.68
CA ALA A 512 -49.16 -2.02 -2.23
C ALA A 512 -49.42 -2.59 -0.84
N ILE A 513 -50.14 -1.81 -0.01
CA ILE A 513 -50.66 -2.25 1.27
C ILE A 513 -52.11 -2.67 1.04
N MET A 514 -52.36 -3.97 0.88
CA MET A 514 -53.73 -4.47 0.76
C MET A 514 -54.41 -4.55 2.13
N GLY A 515 -55.72 -4.28 2.17
CA GLY A 515 -56.52 -4.34 3.40
C GLY A 515 -56.52 -5.71 4.11
N SER A 516 -56.08 -6.77 3.44
CA SER A 516 -55.92 -8.13 3.98
C SER A 516 -54.58 -8.39 4.69
N GLY A 517 -53.69 -7.39 4.79
CA GLY A 517 -52.40 -7.52 5.47
C GLY A 517 -51.31 -8.26 4.67
N VAL A 518 -51.61 -8.71 3.45
CA VAL A 518 -50.63 -9.35 2.56
C VAL A 518 -49.92 -8.27 1.73
N PRO A 519 -48.59 -8.07 1.90
CA PRO A 519 -47.85 -7.12 1.07
C PRO A 519 -47.77 -7.64 -0.36
N VAL A 520 -48.02 -6.78 -1.34
CA VAL A 520 -47.85 -7.11 -2.76
C VAL A 520 -46.78 -6.22 -3.36
N ALA A 521 -45.77 -6.85 -3.95
CA ALA A 521 -44.75 -6.18 -4.73
C ALA A 521 -44.82 -6.65 -6.19
N LEU A 522 -44.94 -5.72 -7.13
CA LEU A 522 -44.90 -6.01 -8.58
C LEU A 522 -43.80 -5.22 -9.26
N LEU A 523 -43.22 -5.80 -10.30
CA LEU A 523 -42.24 -5.17 -11.18
C LEU A 523 -42.68 -5.23 -12.64
N ARG A 524 -42.18 -4.27 -13.42
CA ARG A 524 -42.16 -4.34 -14.88
C ARG A 524 -40.95 -3.58 -15.40
N SER A 525 -40.59 -3.84 -16.65
CA SER A 525 -39.48 -3.16 -17.32
C SER A 525 -39.95 -2.53 -18.62
N GLN A 526 -39.23 -1.51 -19.08
CA GLN A 526 -39.40 -0.90 -20.39
C GLN A 526 -38.13 -1.13 -21.21
N ALA A 527 -38.31 -1.56 -22.45
CA ALA A 527 -37.23 -1.62 -23.44
C ALA A 527 -37.77 -1.19 -24.81
N GLY A 528 -37.05 -0.31 -25.50
CA GLY A 528 -37.47 0.22 -26.81
C GLY A 528 -38.81 0.97 -26.75
N GLY A 529 -39.08 1.69 -25.66
CA GLY A 529 -40.30 2.46 -25.47
C GLY A 529 -41.53 1.65 -25.03
N ASN A 530 -41.46 0.31 -25.05
CA ASN A 530 -42.58 -0.58 -24.71
C ASN A 530 -42.45 -1.14 -23.29
N TRP A 531 -43.52 -1.04 -22.50
CA TRP A 531 -43.59 -1.60 -21.14
C TRP A 531 -44.03 -3.06 -21.16
N THR A 532 -43.34 -3.91 -20.42
CA THR A 532 -43.80 -5.28 -20.17
C THR A 532 -45.03 -5.28 -19.26
N ALA A 533 -45.76 -6.40 -19.26
CA ALA A 533 -46.80 -6.64 -18.26
C ALA A 533 -46.22 -6.61 -16.83
N TRP A 534 -47.07 -6.29 -15.86
CA TRP A 534 -46.72 -6.31 -14.44
C TRP A 534 -46.58 -7.75 -13.92
N LYS A 535 -45.54 -8.02 -13.15
CA LYS A 535 -45.24 -9.33 -12.56
C LYS A 535 -45.01 -9.23 -11.06
N ARG A 536 -45.60 -10.12 -10.24
CA ARG A 536 -45.34 -10.16 -8.79
C ARG A 536 -43.93 -10.68 -8.46
N ILE A 537 -43.31 -10.11 -7.42
CA ILE A 537 -41.98 -10.48 -6.91
C ILE A 537 -42.05 -11.70 -5.99
N ASP A 538 -43.18 -11.91 -5.30
CA ASP A 538 -43.46 -13.09 -4.48
C ASP A 538 -43.75 -14.36 -5.31
N GLY A 539 -43.57 -14.30 -6.63
CA GLY A 539 -43.78 -15.42 -7.53
C GLY A 539 -45.25 -15.82 -7.74
N SER A 540 -46.23 -15.01 -7.31
CA SER A 540 -47.65 -15.42 -7.30
C SER A 540 -48.57 -14.73 -8.33
N SER A 541 -48.07 -14.28 -9.49
CA SER A 541 -48.94 -13.97 -10.63
C SER A 541 -48.37 -14.45 -11.97
N ASP A 542 -49.19 -14.41 -13.02
CA ASP A 542 -50.09 -15.50 -13.38
C ASP A 542 -49.41 -16.83 -13.78
N THR A 543 -49.89 -17.91 -13.17
CA THR A 543 -49.69 -19.35 -13.47
C THR A 543 -48.41 -20.10 -13.05
N VAL A 544 -47.31 -19.48 -12.58
CA VAL A 544 -46.12 -20.25 -12.14
C VAL A 544 -45.27 -19.52 -11.08
N GLY A 545 -45.31 -19.98 -9.82
CA GLY A 545 -44.23 -19.72 -8.85
C GLY A 545 -43.01 -20.61 -9.14
N ASP A 546 -41.79 -20.18 -8.79
CA ASP A 546 -40.57 -20.83 -9.33
C ASP A 546 -40.35 -22.28 -8.85
N VAL A 547 -40.91 -22.71 -7.71
CA VAL A 547 -41.20 -24.14 -7.41
C VAL A 547 -42.41 -24.22 -6.47
N VAL A 548 -43.43 -25.01 -6.83
CA VAL A 548 -44.59 -25.30 -5.93
C VAL A 548 -44.44 -26.71 -5.33
N GLY A 549 -44.44 -26.79 -4.00
CA GLY A 549 -44.40 -28.04 -3.22
C GLY A 549 -45.77 -28.71 -3.07
N PRO A 550 -45.83 -30.00 -2.66
CA PRO A 550 -47.09 -30.62 -2.26
C PRO A 550 -47.65 -29.90 -1.01
N ALA A 551 -48.99 -29.77 -0.92
CA ALA A 551 -49.64 -29.01 0.16
C ALA A 551 -49.45 -29.60 1.58
N SER A 552 -48.91 -30.81 1.70
CA SER A 552 -48.65 -31.52 2.95
C SER A 552 -47.56 -32.59 2.73
N SER A 553 -46.73 -32.86 3.75
CA SER A 553 -45.78 -33.97 3.81
C SER A 553 -45.95 -34.71 5.14
N VAL A 554 -46.88 -35.66 5.19
CA VAL A 554 -47.25 -36.39 6.42
C VAL A 554 -46.43 -37.65 6.67
N ASP A 555 -45.72 -38.17 5.68
CA ASP A 555 -45.15 -39.53 5.72
C ASP A 555 -43.64 -39.61 5.40
N ASN A 556 -42.89 -38.51 5.55
CA ASN A 556 -41.44 -38.42 5.24
C ASN A 556 -41.07 -38.88 3.80
N GLY A 557 -42.00 -38.79 2.85
CA GLY A 557 -41.77 -39.20 1.47
C GLY A 557 -40.81 -38.29 0.71
N LEU A 558 -40.07 -38.85 -0.27
CA LEU A 558 -39.18 -38.10 -1.15
C LEU A 558 -40.00 -37.20 -2.09
N ALA A 559 -39.61 -35.93 -2.26
CA ALA A 559 -40.17 -35.04 -3.27
C ALA A 559 -39.44 -35.22 -4.61
N VAL A 560 -40.19 -35.41 -5.70
CA VAL A 560 -39.68 -35.53 -7.07
C VAL A 560 -40.26 -34.44 -7.98
N TYR A 561 -39.54 -34.06 -9.04
CA TYR A 561 -40.05 -33.11 -10.03
C TYR A 561 -41.00 -33.79 -11.02
N SER A 562 -42.10 -33.11 -11.41
CA SER A 562 -42.99 -33.60 -12.46
C SER A 562 -42.91 -32.71 -13.71
N GLY A 563 -42.16 -33.16 -14.72
CA GLY A 563 -42.07 -32.53 -16.05
C GLY A 563 -40.69 -31.95 -16.38
N PRO A 564 -40.48 -31.51 -17.64
CA PRO A 564 -39.16 -31.13 -18.16
C PRO A 564 -38.58 -29.85 -17.54
N THR A 565 -39.42 -29.01 -16.93
CA THR A 565 -39.03 -27.68 -16.43
C THR A 565 -38.63 -27.69 -14.95
N GLY A 566 -38.89 -28.78 -14.21
CA GLY A 566 -38.51 -28.90 -12.79
C GLY A 566 -39.32 -28.05 -11.79
N LYS A 567 -40.36 -27.31 -12.23
CA LYS A 567 -41.05 -26.30 -11.40
C LYS A 567 -42.16 -26.83 -10.49
N VAL A 568 -42.53 -28.11 -10.61
CA VAL A 568 -43.59 -28.73 -9.79
C VAL A 568 -43.00 -29.91 -9.03
N LEU A 569 -43.10 -29.90 -7.69
CA LEU A 569 -42.73 -31.03 -6.84
C LEU A 569 -43.97 -31.89 -6.52
N LYS A 570 -43.81 -33.20 -6.57
CA LYS A 570 -44.82 -34.19 -6.18
C LYS A 570 -44.20 -35.25 -5.26
N ALA A 571 -45.05 -36.00 -4.56
CA ALA A 571 -44.60 -37.18 -3.83
C ALA A 571 -44.01 -38.22 -4.81
N ALA A 572 -42.87 -38.79 -4.45
CA ALA A 572 -42.27 -39.91 -5.17
C ALA A 572 -43.26 -41.08 -5.25
N PRO A 573 -43.51 -41.65 -6.45
CA PRO A 573 -44.16 -42.95 -6.53
C PRO A 573 -43.34 -44.02 -5.82
N ASN A 574 -44.00 -45.08 -5.33
CA ASN A 574 -43.29 -46.24 -4.77
C ASN A 574 -42.28 -46.81 -5.78
N SER A 575 -41.14 -47.28 -5.27
CA SER A 575 -40.10 -47.99 -6.05
C SER A 575 -39.36 -47.15 -7.12
N ILE A 576 -39.29 -45.82 -6.97
CA ILE A 576 -38.66 -44.93 -7.96
C ILE A 576 -37.12 -44.89 -7.90
N VAL A 577 -36.49 -45.32 -6.80
CA VAL A 577 -35.01 -45.30 -6.65
C VAL A 577 -34.41 -46.46 -7.43
N THR A 578 -33.81 -46.18 -8.59
CA THR A 578 -33.16 -47.19 -9.44
C THR A 578 -31.77 -47.57 -8.93
N ASN A 579 -31.26 -48.74 -9.34
CA ASN A 579 -29.94 -49.24 -8.93
C ASN A 579 -28.79 -48.26 -9.28
N ALA A 580 -28.97 -47.42 -10.31
CA ALA A 580 -27.99 -46.42 -10.73
C ALA A 580 -27.78 -45.30 -9.70
N LEU A 581 -28.75 -45.07 -8.81
CA LEU A 581 -28.64 -44.06 -7.74
C LEU A 581 -28.04 -44.65 -6.44
N LEU A 582 -27.81 -45.96 -6.35
CA LEU A 582 -27.15 -46.64 -5.22
C LEU A 582 -25.61 -46.67 -5.41
N SER A 583 -24.99 -45.51 -5.60
CA SER A 583 -23.60 -45.38 -6.06
C SER A 583 -22.50 -45.70 -5.02
N ASN A 584 -22.82 -45.90 -3.73
CA ASN A 584 -21.79 -46.11 -2.70
C ASN A 584 -22.13 -47.28 -1.77
N VAL A 585 -21.45 -48.41 -1.95
CA VAL A 585 -21.49 -49.56 -1.04
C VAL A 585 -20.08 -49.77 -0.48
N PRO A 586 -19.87 -49.72 0.85
CA PRO A 586 -18.57 -49.93 1.45
C PRO A 586 -17.94 -51.28 1.06
N THR A 587 -16.60 -51.34 1.02
CA THR A 587 -15.86 -52.58 0.75
C THR A 587 -16.27 -53.70 1.70
N ALA A 588 -16.42 -54.91 1.16
CA ALA A 588 -16.88 -56.12 1.86
C ALA A 588 -18.34 -56.07 2.40
N THR A 589 -19.20 -55.23 1.83
CA THR A 589 -20.63 -55.18 2.15
C THR A 589 -21.49 -55.73 1.00
N ILE A 590 -22.45 -56.60 1.33
CA ILE A 590 -23.47 -57.10 0.38
C ILE A 590 -24.82 -56.53 0.80
N LYS A 591 -25.49 -55.85 -0.14
CA LYS A 591 -26.85 -55.32 0.05
C LYS A 591 -27.89 -56.42 -0.21
N GLY A 592 -28.87 -56.57 0.67
CA GLY A 592 -29.95 -57.56 0.54
C GLY A 592 -31.01 -57.42 1.62
N ARG A 593 -31.80 -58.47 1.88
CA ARG A 593 -32.81 -58.51 2.96
C ARG A 593 -32.97 -59.93 3.49
N THR A 594 -33.06 -60.09 4.82
CA THR A 594 -33.32 -61.40 5.47
C THR A 594 -34.75 -61.54 6.03
N ALA A 595 -35.50 -60.44 6.12
CA ALA A 595 -36.89 -60.44 6.55
C ALA A 595 -37.84 -60.84 5.42
N ALA A 596 -38.87 -61.64 5.73
CA ALA A 596 -39.90 -62.03 4.75
C ALA A 596 -40.80 -60.82 4.38
N GLY A 597 -40.95 -60.54 3.09
CA GLY A 597 -41.82 -59.48 2.55
C GLY A 597 -41.11 -58.34 1.79
N THR A 598 -41.90 -57.43 1.22
CA THR A 598 -41.42 -56.21 0.54
C THR A 598 -41.13 -55.09 1.55
N GLY A 599 -39.99 -54.41 1.41
CA GLY A 599 -39.51 -53.33 2.29
C GLY A 599 -38.23 -52.70 1.72
N ASP A 600 -37.41 -52.06 2.57
CA ASP A 600 -36.16 -51.40 2.18
C ASP A 600 -34.94 -52.35 2.18
N VAL A 601 -33.87 -51.97 1.46
CA VAL A 601 -32.63 -52.75 1.32
C VAL A 601 -31.75 -52.61 2.58
N GLN A 602 -31.10 -53.70 3.03
CA GLN A 602 -30.29 -53.80 4.26
C GLN A 602 -28.84 -54.22 3.97
N ASP A 603 -27.93 -53.97 4.92
CA ASP A 603 -26.58 -54.55 4.92
C ASP A 603 -26.62 -55.95 5.52
N LEU A 604 -26.20 -56.94 4.73
CA LEU A 604 -26.15 -58.32 5.19
C LEU A 604 -24.84 -58.58 5.93
N THR A 605 -24.94 -59.18 7.12
CA THR A 605 -23.76 -59.77 7.77
C THR A 605 -23.25 -60.96 6.95
N PRO A 606 -21.97 -61.34 7.05
CA PRO A 606 -21.45 -62.50 6.33
C PRO A 606 -22.21 -63.81 6.60
N ALA A 607 -22.77 -63.98 7.81
CA ALA A 607 -23.59 -65.13 8.15
C ALA A 607 -24.93 -65.11 7.39
N GLN A 608 -25.61 -63.96 7.37
CA GLN A 608 -26.87 -63.77 6.64
C GLN A 608 -26.68 -63.90 5.14
N ALA A 609 -25.61 -63.33 4.59
CA ALA A 609 -25.25 -63.48 3.18
C ALA A 609 -25.00 -64.95 2.83
N ARG A 610 -24.31 -65.71 3.70
CA ARG A 610 -24.18 -67.17 3.53
C ARG A 610 -25.52 -67.86 3.56
N THR A 611 -26.39 -67.58 4.52
CA THR A 611 -27.72 -68.22 4.58
C THR A 611 -28.56 -67.95 3.33
N ILE A 612 -28.46 -66.76 2.74
CA ILE A 612 -29.17 -66.41 1.50
C ILE A 612 -28.51 -67.08 0.27
N MET A 613 -27.19 -67.21 0.25
CA MET A 613 -26.44 -67.83 -0.86
C MET A 613 -26.36 -69.37 -0.78
N ASP A 614 -26.51 -69.97 0.40
CA ASP A 614 -26.37 -71.40 0.67
C ASP A 614 -27.72 -72.12 0.50
N VAL A 615 -28.09 -72.35 -0.76
CA VAL A 615 -29.29 -73.11 -1.13
C VAL A 615 -28.96 -74.58 -1.43
N ALA A 616 -28.12 -75.24 -0.62
CA ALA A 616 -27.93 -76.70 -0.72
C ALA A 616 -27.51 -77.40 0.60
N PRO A 617 -28.38 -77.48 1.61
CA PRO A 617 -28.11 -78.30 2.78
C PRO A 617 -28.46 -79.76 2.48
N THR A 618 -27.52 -80.60 2.01
CA THR A 618 -27.57 -82.08 2.17
C THR A 618 -26.37 -82.91 1.65
N VAL A 619 -25.36 -82.38 0.95
CA VAL A 619 -24.35 -83.24 0.28
C VAL A 619 -22.86 -82.94 0.52
N ALA A 620 -22.47 -81.97 1.35
CA ALA A 620 -21.05 -81.78 1.69
C ALA A 620 -20.59 -82.73 2.83
N ARG A 621 -19.76 -83.74 2.53
CA ARG A 621 -19.13 -84.66 3.51
C ARG A 621 -17.66 -84.28 3.73
N GLN A 622 -17.17 -84.34 4.98
CA GLN A 622 -15.75 -84.12 5.29
C GLN A 622 -15.03 -85.45 5.58
N VAL A 623 -13.79 -85.59 5.10
CA VAL A 623 -12.90 -86.73 5.37
C VAL A 623 -11.81 -86.30 6.36
N ARG A 624 -11.64 -87.01 7.48
CA ARG A 624 -10.59 -86.75 8.49
C ARG A 624 -9.77 -88.01 8.77
N LEU A 625 -8.54 -87.83 9.24
CA LEU A 625 -7.64 -88.92 9.63
C LEU A 625 -7.67 -89.13 11.15
N GLY A 626 -7.96 -90.35 11.61
CA GLY A 626 -8.03 -90.76 13.03
C GLY A 626 -6.67 -90.76 13.74
N ALA A 627 -6.61 -91.21 14.99
CA ALA A 627 -5.34 -91.31 15.74
C ALA A 627 -4.46 -92.49 15.27
N ILE A 628 -3.16 -92.46 15.57
CA ILE A 628 -2.21 -93.55 15.25
C ILE A 628 -2.38 -94.68 16.28
N ALA A 629 -2.52 -95.91 15.81
CA ALA A 629 -2.59 -97.13 16.62
C ALA A 629 -1.46 -98.12 16.28
N GLU A 630 -1.07 -98.98 17.21
CA GLU A 630 0.04 -99.94 17.08
C GLU A 630 -0.38 -101.34 17.57
N PHE A 631 0.03 -102.40 16.87
CA PHE A 631 -0.12 -103.79 17.35
C PHE A 631 1.17 -104.59 17.10
N GLY A 632 1.52 -105.47 18.07
CA GLY A 632 2.73 -106.31 18.05
C GLY A 632 2.44 -107.77 17.70
N THR A 633 3.38 -108.45 17.03
CA THR A 633 3.24 -109.79 16.45
C THR A 633 4.45 -110.66 16.80
N THR A 634 4.23 -111.89 17.25
CA THR A 634 5.29 -112.87 17.60
C THR A 634 5.16 -114.21 16.85
N ALA A 635 4.27 -114.31 15.86
CA ALA A 635 4.21 -115.39 14.87
C ALA A 635 4.44 -114.81 13.46
N PHE A 636 5.07 -115.59 12.57
CA PHE A 636 5.41 -115.16 11.20
C PHE A 636 4.16 -115.26 10.30
N GLU A 637 3.22 -114.33 10.48
CA GLU A 637 1.93 -114.29 9.76
C GLU A 637 1.71 -112.94 9.07
N TRP A 638 0.93 -112.95 7.98
CA TRP A 638 0.52 -111.73 7.27
C TRP A 638 -0.46 -110.92 8.12
N ASN A 639 -0.07 -109.69 8.47
CA ASN A 639 -0.90 -108.76 9.22
C ASN A 639 -1.37 -107.60 8.33
N SER A 640 -2.62 -107.17 8.50
CA SER A 640 -3.22 -106.05 7.74
C SER A 640 -3.73 -104.96 8.69
N ALA A 641 -3.67 -103.68 8.26
CA ALA A 641 -4.31 -102.60 9.00
C ALA A 641 -5.84 -102.79 9.01
N ALA A 642 -6.51 -102.26 10.04
CA ALA A 642 -7.97 -102.29 10.10
C ALA A 642 -8.60 -101.66 8.84
N SER A 643 -9.75 -102.20 8.40
CA SER A 643 -10.47 -101.71 7.22
C SER A 643 -10.68 -100.19 7.29
N GLY A 644 -10.37 -99.48 6.19
CA GLY A 644 -10.38 -98.01 6.13
C GLY A 644 -9.16 -97.33 6.75
N GLY A 645 -8.15 -98.08 7.19
CA GLY A 645 -6.86 -97.56 7.64
C GLY A 645 -5.70 -97.87 6.71
N PHE A 646 -4.67 -97.02 6.78
CA PHE A 646 -3.40 -97.23 6.08
C PHE A 646 -2.27 -97.39 7.09
N VAL A 647 -1.29 -98.25 6.76
CA VAL A 647 -0.09 -98.46 7.57
C VAL A 647 0.78 -97.21 7.51
N THR A 648 1.31 -96.81 8.65
CA THR A 648 2.14 -95.61 8.81
C THR A 648 3.59 -95.94 9.15
N ALA A 649 3.87 -97.10 9.79
CA ALA A 649 5.24 -97.59 10.05
C ALA A 649 5.26 -99.08 10.42
N MET A 650 6.41 -99.76 10.27
CA MET A 650 6.67 -101.14 10.70
C MET A 650 8.05 -101.23 11.38
N PHE A 651 8.18 -102.01 12.45
CA PHE A 651 9.44 -102.25 13.16
C PHE A 651 9.89 -103.71 12.99
N LEU A 652 11.10 -103.93 12.46
CA LEU A 652 11.74 -105.25 12.35
C LEU A 652 12.84 -105.39 13.41
N ASP A 653 12.96 -106.58 14.01
CA ASP A 653 14.09 -106.87 14.89
C ASP A 653 15.30 -107.45 14.16
N GLY A 654 16.44 -107.55 14.85
CA GLY A 654 17.73 -107.99 14.29
C GLY A 654 17.76 -109.42 13.75
N ALA A 655 16.67 -110.18 13.85
CA ALA A 655 16.49 -111.49 13.23
C ALA A 655 15.53 -111.45 12.01
N TRP A 656 15.26 -110.25 11.47
CA TRP A 656 14.46 -109.98 10.26
C TRP A 656 12.96 -110.31 10.36
N GLY A 657 12.42 -110.48 11.58
CA GLY A 657 10.98 -110.57 11.82
C GLY A 657 10.36 -109.20 12.11
N VAL A 658 9.19 -108.88 11.51
CA VAL A 658 8.39 -107.70 11.87
C VAL A 658 7.78 -107.94 13.25
N ARG A 659 8.10 -107.08 14.21
CA ARG A 659 7.59 -107.20 15.58
C ARG A 659 6.37 -106.31 15.83
N ASN A 660 6.29 -105.10 15.24
CA ASN A 660 5.17 -104.16 15.45
C ASN A 660 4.79 -103.42 14.16
N ILE A 661 3.48 -103.15 13.97
CA ILE A 661 2.93 -102.33 12.86
C ILE A 661 2.08 -101.19 13.42
N ARG A 662 2.30 -99.97 12.92
CA ARG A 662 1.47 -98.77 13.20
C ARG A 662 0.56 -98.44 12.04
N HIS A 663 -0.69 -98.06 12.30
CA HIS A 663 -1.65 -97.64 11.28
C HIS A 663 -2.53 -96.46 11.73
N ARG A 664 -3.22 -95.82 10.78
CA ARG A 664 -4.18 -94.74 11.03
C ARG A 664 -5.45 -94.96 10.20
N THR A 665 -6.64 -94.74 10.78
CA THR A 665 -7.94 -94.89 10.08
C THR A 665 -8.38 -93.59 9.40
N VAL A 666 -9.08 -93.69 8.27
CA VAL A 666 -9.74 -92.57 7.58
C VAL A 666 -11.23 -92.62 7.92
N GLN A 667 -11.80 -91.50 8.36
CA GLN A 667 -13.20 -91.41 8.80
C GLN A 667 -13.94 -90.35 8.00
N GLN A 668 -15.17 -90.65 7.56
CA GLN A 668 -16.08 -89.68 6.95
C GLN A 668 -17.13 -89.24 7.96
N THR A 669 -17.29 -87.93 8.13
CA THR A 669 -18.35 -87.34 8.97
C THR A 669 -19.17 -86.34 8.18
N ASP A 670 -20.37 -86.04 8.68
CA ASP A 670 -21.07 -84.81 8.27
C ASP A 670 -20.32 -83.56 8.78
N VAL A 671 -20.77 -82.37 8.37
CA VAL A 671 -20.20 -81.08 8.80
C VAL A 671 -20.32 -80.83 10.31
N SER A 672 -21.19 -81.58 10.99
CA SER A 672 -21.40 -81.53 12.43
C SER A 672 -20.54 -82.55 13.20
N GLY A 673 -19.77 -83.39 12.50
CA GLY A 673 -18.87 -84.38 13.11
C GLY A 673 -19.54 -85.72 13.47
N ASN A 674 -20.77 -85.97 13.04
CA ASN A 674 -21.44 -87.25 13.26
C ASN A 674 -20.97 -88.31 12.26
N TRP A 675 -20.90 -89.55 12.73
CA TRP A 675 -20.55 -90.72 11.92
C TRP A 675 -21.65 -91.02 10.91
N VAL A 676 -21.26 -91.24 9.65
CA VAL A 676 -22.18 -91.65 8.60
C VAL A 676 -21.80 -93.06 8.15
N THR A 677 -22.73 -94.01 8.26
CA THR A 677 -22.54 -95.40 7.80
C THR A 677 -22.43 -95.41 6.27
N VAL A 678 -21.32 -95.92 5.74
CA VAL A 678 -21.14 -96.14 4.30
C VAL A 678 -21.90 -97.40 3.92
N ALA A 679 -22.98 -97.30 3.14
CA ALA A 679 -23.54 -98.47 2.47
C ALA A 679 -22.52 -98.92 1.41
N GLN A 680 -21.91 -100.10 1.64
CA GLN A 680 -21.11 -100.77 0.62
C GLN A 680 -22.00 -101.08 -0.58
N VAL A 681 -21.57 -100.69 -1.77
CA VAL A 681 -21.85 -101.44 -2.99
C VAL A 681 -20.64 -102.31 -3.26
#